data_AF-A0A1G9PZT2-F1
#
_entry.id   AF-A0A1G9PZT2-F1
#
_cell.length_a   1.000
_cell.length_b   1.000
_cell.length_c   1.000
_cell.angle_alpha   90.00
_cell.angle_beta   90.00
_cell.angle_gamma   90.00
#
_symmetry.space_group_name_H-M   'P 1'
#
loop_
_entity.id
_entity.type
_entity.pdbx_description
1 polymer ?
#
loop_
_entity_poly.entity_id
_entity_poly.type
_entity_poly.pdbx_seq_one_letter_code
_entity_poly.pdbx_strand_id
1 'polypeptide(L)'
;MTAGGRTRTVVGGVLRPRAGSAPTDGRPAPSAAGPVRGALRRILPQAVPFLARRRPALLRLGGWSLLETAQTFLGGYAVAAALDRGFLTGRPGVGLVWLAVAAAAVVAGGTATNRVFHHLADLVEPLRDGLVRKVVTSALSAAVAGRERHAGHAAVSRLTHQTEAARDGFAGLVMVTRSFVFTAAGVVVGLAALAPALLLIVLPPLAAGLVLFAAALRPMATRQRDFLRTDEELAARLGADVAGLRDIVACGAEARTSDAAGELIDAQTRAARALARWAAVRTLALGLAGQAPVVLLLAAAPWLLDGGVTAGELLGALTYLTQALLPALNTLMTGLGAAGTRLLVILDRLAGNGGPSAAGPATARGSCSATGSATRSRTGSATDSCTSPATASCTGSATASATASSAGAAPCTAKDSEAAGACPDRPRADPRPRPQGAFTAARRPSQPSTPPTESGEAAPSLELRSLSFAYGPGAMPVVDGLDLSVRPGEHMAVVGPSGIGKSTLFALIAGLLVPARGELLIGGRPVHRPDGDPYAVRRALIPQEAYVFGGTLRDNLLYMCPDGAPAAAVESAVRAVGLDRVAHALGGLDARIDPAALSQGERQLVALARVYLAPARLVLLDEATCHLDPAAEARAERAFADRPGTLLVIAHRLSSARRADRVLVLDGVAATAGRHEELLERSETYRDLVGHWRPGAG
;
A
#
# COMPACT_ATOMS: atom_id res chain seq x y z
N MET A 1 35.72 28.33 -73.40
CA MET A 1 36.07 27.78 -72.07
C MET A 1 34.88 27.96 -71.13
N THR A 2 34.25 26.83 -70.77
CA THR A 2 33.71 26.44 -69.45
C THR A 2 32.94 27.43 -68.55
N ALA A 3 31.64 27.09 -68.37
CA ALA A 3 30.94 26.76 -67.11
C ALA A 3 30.78 27.76 -65.95
N GLY A 4 29.56 27.79 -65.39
CA GLY A 4 29.35 27.95 -63.95
C GLY A 4 28.28 28.97 -63.53
N GLY A 5 27.00 28.59 -63.57
CA GLY A 5 25.90 29.36 -62.98
C GLY A 5 25.80 29.19 -61.46
N ARG A 6 25.59 30.29 -60.74
CA ARG A 6 25.07 30.34 -59.36
C ARG A 6 23.97 31.40 -59.29
N THR A 7 22.76 30.96 -59.01
CA THR A 7 21.60 31.84 -58.75
C THR A 7 21.11 31.68 -57.30
N ARG A 8 20.97 32.85 -56.66
CA ARG A 8 20.24 33.23 -55.43
C ARG A 8 18.79 32.66 -55.41
N THR A 9 17.98 32.55 -54.33
CA THR A 9 17.77 33.39 -53.12
C THR A 9 16.73 32.77 -52.14
N VAL A 10 16.78 33.16 -50.84
CA VAL A 10 15.74 33.32 -49.77
C VAL A 10 14.95 32.12 -49.16
N VAL A 11 14.88 32.09 -47.80
CA VAL A 11 13.71 32.04 -46.85
C VAL A 11 14.26 31.60 -45.46
N GLY A 12 14.27 32.39 -44.36
CA GLY A 12 13.17 32.86 -43.49
C GLY A 12 13.05 31.92 -42.27
N GLY A 13 13.06 32.27 -40.98
CA GLY A 13 12.78 33.50 -40.23
C GLY A 13 12.02 33.06 -38.96
N VAL A 14 12.73 32.87 -37.84
CA VAL A 14 12.16 32.34 -36.57
C VAL A 14 11.38 33.43 -35.84
N LEU A 15 10.08 33.21 -35.64
CA LEU A 15 9.17 34.09 -34.92
C LEU A 15 9.38 34.01 -33.39
N ARG A 16 9.86 35.12 -32.80
CA ARG A 16 9.69 35.44 -31.37
C ARG A 16 8.25 35.89 -31.10
N PRO A 17 7.58 35.47 -30.02
CA PRO A 17 6.34 36.11 -29.60
C PRO A 17 6.62 37.43 -28.84
N ARG A 18 5.82 38.44 -29.19
CA ARG A 18 5.83 39.83 -28.72
C ARG A 18 5.53 39.97 -27.23
N ALA A 19 6.22 40.91 -26.59
CA ALA A 19 5.82 41.54 -25.33
C ALA A 19 4.65 42.52 -25.56
N GLY A 20 3.69 42.55 -24.63
CA GLY A 20 2.73 43.65 -24.48
C GLY A 20 1.28 43.23 -24.15
N SER A 21 0.99 42.99 -22.86
CA SER A 21 -0.30 43.43 -22.27
C SER A 21 -0.08 43.72 -20.78
N ALA A 22 -0.73 44.79 -20.31
CA ALA A 22 -0.54 45.48 -19.03
C ALA A 22 -0.82 44.59 -17.79
N PRO A 23 -0.27 44.93 -16.61
CA PRO A 23 -0.50 44.18 -15.39
C PRO A 23 -1.93 44.41 -14.93
N THR A 24 -2.76 43.38 -15.02
CA THR A 24 -4.02 43.34 -14.28
C THR A 24 -3.68 42.99 -12.83
N ASP A 25 -4.19 43.79 -11.90
CA ASP A 25 -4.04 43.67 -10.45
C ASP A 25 -4.33 42.25 -9.96
N GLY A 26 -3.28 41.44 -9.91
CA GLY A 26 -3.26 40.18 -9.18
C GLY A 26 -3.21 40.50 -7.69
N ARG A 27 -4.37 40.71 -7.07
CA ARG A 27 -4.51 40.48 -5.63
C ARG A 27 -3.86 39.13 -5.32
N PRO A 28 -2.86 39.04 -4.44
CA PRO A 28 -2.31 37.76 -4.07
C PRO A 28 -3.45 36.89 -3.56
N ALA A 29 -3.67 35.74 -4.20
CA ALA A 29 -4.53 34.69 -3.66
C ALA A 29 -4.17 34.49 -2.19
N PRO A 30 -5.16 34.40 -1.29
CA PRO A 30 -4.91 34.38 0.15
C PRO A 30 -3.88 33.29 0.44
N SER A 31 -2.75 33.72 1.00
CA SER A 31 -1.62 32.88 1.34
C SER A 31 -2.12 31.56 1.89
N ALA A 32 -1.86 30.46 1.18
CA ALA A 32 -2.13 29.12 1.64
C ALA A 32 -1.49 28.98 3.02
N ALA A 33 -2.31 29.04 4.08
CA ALA A 33 -1.88 28.75 5.43
C ALA A 33 -1.19 27.38 5.38
N GLY A 34 0.12 27.36 5.65
CA GLY A 34 1.02 26.33 5.13
C GLY A 34 0.54 24.88 5.28
N PRO A 35 0.77 24.00 4.29
CA PRO A 35 0.24 22.64 4.20
C PRO A 35 0.59 21.72 5.39
N VAL A 36 1.60 22.07 6.20
CA VAL A 36 1.92 21.39 7.47
C VAL A 36 0.83 21.58 8.53
N ARG A 37 0.17 22.75 8.57
CA ARG A 37 -1.04 22.96 9.39
C ARG A 37 -2.17 22.04 8.93
N GLY A 38 -2.31 21.78 7.62
CA GLY A 38 -3.31 20.87 7.08
C GLY A 38 -3.10 19.42 7.52
N ALA A 39 -1.88 18.89 7.37
CA ALA A 39 -1.54 17.52 7.77
C ALA A 39 -1.66 17.29 9.28
N LEU A 40 -1.08 18.17 10.10
CA LEU A 40 -1.23 18.11 11.56
C LEU A 40 -2.70 18.26 11.96
N ARG A 41 -3.47 19.16 11.35
CA ARG A 41 -4.91 19.32 11.64
C ARG A 41 -5.75 18.10 11.23
N ARG A 42 -5.29 17.27 10.27
CA ARG A 42 -5.92 15.99 9.90
C ARG A 42 -5.56 14.84 10.86
N ILE A 43 -4.31 14.78 11.30
CA ILE A 43 -3.79 13.67 12.13
C ILE A 43 -4.10 13.88 13.62
N LEU A 44 -3.94 15.11 14.13
CA LEU A 44 -4.12 15.45 15.54
C LEU A 44 -5.49 15.05 16.13
N PRO A 45 -6.64 15.24 15.44
CA PRO A 45 -7.94 14.78 15.97
C PRO A 45 -8.08 13.25 16.04
N GLN A 46 -7.23 12.47 15.38
CA GLN A 46 -7.18 11.01 15.51
C GLN A 46 -6.14 10.57 16.54
N ALA A 47 -5.02 11.28 16.64
CA ALA A 47 -3.94 10.97 17.58
C ALA A 47 -4.33 11.25 19.04
N VAL A 48 -4.95 12.41 19.33
CA VAL A 48 -5.32 12.80 20.70
C VAL A 48 -6.25 11.78 21.39
N PRO A 49 -7.37 11.31 20.79
CA PRO A 49 -8.20 10.28 21.41
C PRO A 49 -7.50 8.92 21.51
N PHE A 50 -6.59 8.58 20.59
CA PHE A 50 -5.78 7.37 20.67
C PHE A 50 -4.85 7.40 21.89
N LEU A 51 -4.10 8.49 22.09
CA LEU A 51 -3.23 8.68 23.25
C LEU A 51 -4.04 8.78 24.56
N ALA A 52 -5.20 9.45 24.55
CA ALA A 52 -6.06 9.60 25.72
C ALA A 52 -6.62 8.25 26.21
N ARG A 53 -6.97 7.33 25.30
CA ARG A 53 -7.40 5.97 25.65
C ARG A 53 -6.27 5.12 26.25
N ARG A 54 -5.00 5.53 26.05
CA ARG A 54 -3.79 4.82 26.51
C ARG A 54 -3.03 5.55 27.62
N ARG A 55 -3.69 6.44 28.36
CA ARG A 55 -3.17 7.08 29.58
C ARG A 55 -2.44 6.14 30.54
N PRO A 56 -2.92 4.91 30.87
CA PRO A 56 -2.18 4.05 31.80
C PRO A 56 -0.82 3.60 31.26
N ALA A 57 -0.68 3.38 29.95
CA ALA A 57 0.60 3.04 29.34
C ALA A 57 1.56 4.23 29.39
N LEU A 58 1.07 5.45 29.09
CA LEU A 58 1.88 6.68 29.20
C LEU A 58 2.32 6.96 30.65
N LEU A 59 1.45 6.72 31.63
CA LEU A 59 1.79 6.90 33.05
C LEU A 59 2.85 5.89 33.51
N ARG A 60 2.74 4.62 33.11
CA ARG A 60 3.77 3.60 33.40
C ARG A 60 5.10 3.95 32.73
N LEU A 61 5.06 4.35 31.45
CA LEU A 61 6.23 4.81 30.71
C LEU A 61 6.90 5.99 31.44
N GLY A 62 6.12 7.00 31.85
CA GLY A 62 6.60 8.14 32.61
C GLY A 62 7.18 7.76 33.97
N GLY A 63 6.53 6.84 34.70
CA GLY A 63 7.01 6.34 35.99
C GLY A 63 8.39 5.67 35.90
N TRP A 64 8.59 4.79 34.92
CA TRP A 64 9.91 4.17 34.69
C TRP A 64 10.95 5.18 34.17
N SER A 65 10.52 6.20 33.42
CA SER A 65 11.40 7.28 32.96
C SER A 65 11.88 8.20 34.09
N LEU A 66 11.10 8.31 35.17
CA LEU A 66 11.53 9.05 36.36
C LEU A 66 12.73 8.37 37.03
N LEU A 67 12.80 7.04 37.01
CA LEU A 67 13.94 6.29 37.55
C LEU A 67 15.23 6.51 36.71
N GLU A 68 15.09 6.65 35.39
CA GLU A 68 16.20 7.04 34.49
C GLU A 68 16.67 8.48 34.75
N THR A 69 15.75 9.36 35.15
CA THR A 69 16.07 10.73 35.57
C THR A 69 16.93 10.71 36.84
N ALA A 70 16.60 9.84 37.79
CA ALA A 70 17.39 9.66 39.00
C ALA A 70 18.81 9.16 38.68
N GLN A 71 18.97 8.17 37.79
CA GLN A 71 20.30 7.76 37.31
C GLN A 71 21.08 8.95 36.73
N THR A 72 20.43 9.71 35.84
CA THR A 72 21.04 10.87 35.19
C THR A 72 21.51 11.88 36.23
N PHE A 73 20.66 12.22 37.20
CA PHE A 73 20.98 13.11 38.32
C PHE A 73 22.17 12.59 39.15
N LEU A 74 22.16 11.31 39.55
CA LEU A 74 23.24 10.75 40.36
C LEU A 74 24.59 10.74 39.63
N GLY A 75 24.62 10.62 38.30
CA GLY A 75 25.85 10.62 37.51
C GLY A 75 26.75 11.84 37.76
N GLY A 76 26.24 13.05 37.51
CA GLY A 76 27.03 14.27 37.72
C GLY A 76 27.21 14.64 39.20
N TYR A 77 26.19 14.44 40.04
CA TYR A 77 26.25 14.81 41.46
C TYR A 77 27.22 13.93 42.25
N ALA A 78 27.25 12.61 41.99
CA ALA A 78 28.16 11.71 42.66
C ALA A 78 29.62 11.96 42.24
N VAL A 79 29.88 12.33 40.99
CA VAL A 79 31.22 12.73 40.53
C VAL A 79 31.69 13.99 41.25
N ALA A 80 30.83 15.01 41.37
CA ALA A 80 31.15 16.22 42.12
C ALA A 80 31.43 15.93 43.60
N ALA A 81 30.53 15.18 44.26
CA ALA A 81 30.67 14.80 45.66
C ALA A 81 31.90 13.93 45.92
N ALA A 82 32.27 13.04 44.99
CA ALA A 82 33.47 12.23 45.11
C ALA A 82 34.75 13.07 45.09
N LEU A 83 34.79 14.12 44.25
CA LEU A 83 35.91 15.05 44.19
C LEU A 83 35.96 15.93 45.44
N ASP A 84 34.90 16.67 45.72
CA ASP A 84 34.90 17.74 46.73
C ASP A 84 34.87 17.20 48.16
N ARG A 85 34.11 16.13 48.43
CA ARG A 85 33.98 15.55 49.78
C ARG A 85 34.91 14.36 50.02
N GLY A 86 35.62 13.93 48.98
CA GLY A 86 36.48 12.75 48.99
C GLY A 86 37.92 13.12 48.64
N PHE A 87 38.25 13.01 47.35
CA PHE A 87 39.63 13.07 46.87
C PHE A 87 40.34 14.39 47.20
N LEU A 88 39.69 15.54 47.02
CA LEU A 88 40.28 16.86 47.27
C LEU A 88 40.43 17.18 48.77
N THR A 89 39.72 16.47 49.65
CA THR A 89 39.80 16.63 51.11
C THR A 89 40.67 15.57 51.78
N GLY A 90 41.38 14.74 51.00
CA GLY A 90 42.23 13.66 51.52
C GLY A 90 41.47 12.47 52.08
N ARG A 91 40.18 12.29 51.76
CA ARG A 91 39.32 11.19 52.21
C ARG A 91 38.93 10.26 51.04
N PRO A 92 39.85 9.43 50.51
CA PRO A 92 39.59 8.63 49.32
C PRO A 92 38.46 7.62 49.50
N GLY A 93 38.23 7.10 50.72
CA GLY A 93 37.12 6.19 51.00
C GLY A 93 35.74 6.82 50.74
N VAL A 94 35.55 8.09 51.08
CA VAL A 94 34.29 8.82 50.79
C VAL A 94 34.13 9.03 49.29
N GLY A 95 35.23 9.31 48.57
CA GLY A 95 35.23 9.41 47.11
C GLY A 95 34.82 8.11 46.43
N LEU A 96 35.39 6.99 46.85
CA LEU A 96 35.06 5.66 46.34
C LEU A 96 33.60 5.26 46.61
N VAL A 97 33.05 5.62 47.77
CA VAL A 97 31.63 5.37 48.07
C VAL A 97 30.71 6.13 47.11
N TRP A 98 30.97 7.41 46.84
CA TRP A 98 30.18 8.17 45.86
C TRP A 98 30.29 7.60 44.45
N LEU A 99 31.47 7.16 44.02
CA LEU A 99 31.64 6.48 42.73
C LEU A 99 30.90 5.14 42.68
N ALA A 100 30.89 4.37 43.78
CA ALA A 100 30.12 3.15 43.88
C ALA A 100 28.60 3.41 43.80
N VAL A 101 28.12 4.50 44.40
CA VAL A 101 26.73 4.97 44.27
C VAL A 101 26.40 5.32 42.81
N ALA A 102 27.29 5.99 42.10
CA ALA A 102 27.12 6.28 40.68
C ALA A 102 27.03 4.99 39.84
N ALA A 103 27.94 4.03 40.09
CA ALA A 103 27.93 2.73 39.41
C ALA A 103 26.63 1.95 39.67
N ALA A 104 26.15 1.92 40.91
CA ALA A 104 24.89 1.29 41.28
C ALA A 104 23.69 1.95 40.57
N ALA A 105 23.70 3.28 40.45
CA ALA A 105 22.66 4.01 39.72
C ALA A 105 22.62 3.65 38.23
N VAL A 106 23.78 3.45 37.59
CA VAL A 106 23.86 2.98 36.18
C VAL A 106 23.26 1.58 36.02
N VAL A 107 23.59 0.65 36.92
CA VAL A 107 23.04 -0.72 36.89
C VAL A 107 21.51 -0.70 37.09
N ALA A 108 21.03 0.07 38.06
CA ALA A 108 19.60 0.24 38.31
C ALA A 108 18.88 0.85 37.09
N GLY A 109 19.48 1.86 36.47
CA GLY A 109 18.94 2.50 35.27
C GLY A 109 18.89 1.61 34.03
N GLY A 110 19.79 0.63 33.90
CA GLY A 110 19.70 -0.42 32.88
C GLY A 110 18.39 -1.22 32.98
N THR A 111 17.96 -1.55 34.21
CA THR A 111 16.69 -2.26 34.42
C THR A 111 15.47 -1.38 34.10
N ALA A 112 15.54 -0.08 34.42
CA ALA A 112 14.50 0.89 34.08
C ALA A 112 14.34 1.00 32.55
N THR A 113 15.46 1.08 31.84
CA THR A 113 15.49 1.14 30.37
C THR A 113 14.82 -0.08 29.75
N ASN A 114 15.11 -1.29 30.24
CA ASN A 114 14.47 -2.52 29.75
C ASN A 114 12.94 -2.51 29.95
N ARG A 115 12.47 -2.03 31.11
CA ARG A 115 11.02 -1.90 31.39
C ARG A 115 10.34 -0.87 30.50
N VAL A 116 11.02 0.21 30.12
CA VAL A 116 10.49 1.21 29.18
C VAL A 116 10.21 0.58 27.82
N PHE A 117 11.12 -0.24 27.29
CA PHE A 117 10.90 -0.92 26.00
C PHE A 117 9.67 -1.83 26.02
N HIS A 118 9.43 -2.53 27.13
CA HIS A 118 8.24 -3.37 27.27
C HIS A 118 6.93 -2.55 27.24
N HIS A 119 6.91 -1.37 27.86
CA HIS A 119 5.73 -0.50 27.87
C HIS A 119 5.58 0.33 26.58
N LEU A 120 6.65 0.47 25.80
CA LEU A 120 6.57 1.07 24.46
C LEU A 120 5.68 0.23 23.53
N ALA A 121 5.77 -1.11 23.62
CA ALA A 121 4.95 -2.01 22.81
C ALA A 121 3.44 -1.79 23.03
N ASP A 122 3.02 -1.47 24.26
CA ASP A 122 1.61 -1.18 24.62
C ASP A 122 1.03 0.05 23.88
N LEU A 123 1.91 0.93 23.39
CA LEU A 123 1.56 2.12 22.59
C LEU A 123 1.73 1.87 21.09
N VAL A 124 2.79 1.18 20.70
CA VAL A 124 3.21 1.03 19.30
C VAL A 124 2.40 -0.03 18.55
N GLU A 125 2.19 -1.21 19.14
CA GLU A 125 1.55 -2.31 18.41
C GLU A 125 0.08 -2.09 18.09
N PRO A 126 -0.71 -1.47 18.97
CA PRO A 126 -2.09 -1.16 18.62
C PRO A 126 -2.23 -0.06 17.56
N LEU A 127 -1.23 0.81 17.42
CA LEU A 127 -1.16 1.76 16.29
C LEU A 127 -0.92 0.99 14.99
N ARG A 128 0.07 0.08 14.98
CA ARG A 128 0.37 -0.80 13.84
C ARG A 128 -0.88 -1.58 13.43
N ASP A 129 -1.54 -2.26 14.37
CA ASP A 129 -2.73 -3.07 14.07
C ASP A 129 -3.88 -2.24 13.51
N GLY A 130 -4.07 -1.02 14.02
CA GLY A 130 -5.05 -0.07 13.50
C GLY A 130 -4.72 0.40 12.08
N LEU A 131 -3.45 0.70 11.79
CA LEU A 131 -2.98 1.09 10.46
C LEU A 131 -3.11 -0.06 9.46
N VAL A 132 -2.65 -1.27 9.81
CA VAL A 132 -2.78 -2.47 8.96
C VAL A 132 -4.24 -2.71 8.62
N ARG A 133 -5.13 -2.71 9.61
CA ARG A 133 -6.57 -2.93 9.38
C ARG A 133 -7.14 -1.89 8.43
N LYS A 134 -6.90 -0.60 8.68
CA LYS A 134 -7.40 0.49 7.84
C LYS A 134 -6.90 0.35 6.40
N VAL A 135 -5.61 0.05 6.23
CA VAL A 135 -4.95 -0.08 4.93
C VAL A 135 -5.51 -1.28 4.17
N VAL A 136 -5.60 -2.45 4.79
CA VAL A 136 -6.14 -3.66 4.16
C VAL A 136 -7.61 -3.48 3.79
N THR A 137 -8.44 -2.96 4.71
CA THR A 137 -9.86 -2.69 4.42
C THR A 137 -10.02 -1.69 3.28
N SER A 138 -9.21 -0.62 3.25
CA SER A 138 -9.23 0.36 2.18
C SER A 138 -8.81 -0.25 0.84
N ALA A 139 -7.73 -1.02 0.80
CA ALA A 139 -7.24 -1.68 -0.41
C ALA A 139 -8.27 -2.67 -0.97
N LEU A 140 -8.87 -3.51 -0.11
CA LEU A 140 -9.94 -4.41 -0.51
C LEU A 140 -11.15 -3.65 -1.05
N SER A 141 -11.59 -2.59 -0.36
CA SER A 141 -12.72 -1.77 -0.82
C SER A 141 -12.46 -1.07 -2.16
N ALA A 142 -11.22 -0.64 -2.41
CA ALA A 142 -10.80 0.02 -3.65
C ALA A 142 -10.69 -0.97 -4.82
N ALA A 143 -10.16 -2.18 -4.56
CA ALA A 143 -10.10 -3.26 -5.53
C ALA A 143 -11.51 -3.70 -5.96
N VAL A 144 -12.42 -3.92 -5.01
CA VAL A 144 -13.82 -4.28 -5.29
C VAL A 144 -14.55 -3.17 -6.04
N ALA A 145 -14.26 -1.89 -5.75
CA ALA A 145 -14.86 -0.76 -6.46
C ALA A 145 -14.30 -0.54 -7.88
N GLY A 146 -13.37 -1.37 -8.36
CA GLY A 146 -12.77 -1.25 -9.69
C GLY A 146 -11.87 -0.03 -9.88
N ARG A 147 -11.46 0.64 -8.80
CA ARG A 147 -10.62 1.85 -8.86
C ARG A 147 -9.13 1.54 -9.07
N GLU A 148 -8.69 0.33 -8.75
CA GLU A 148 -7.32 -0.13 -8.95
C GLU A 148 -7.32 -1.49 -9.69
N ARG A 149 -7.12 -1.46 -11.01
CA ARG A 149 -7.07 -2.67 -11.86
C ARG A 149 -5.81 -3.52 -11.67
N HIS A 150 -4.80 -3.04 -10.93
CA HIS A 150 -3.49 -3.70 -10.76
C HIS A 150 -3.00 -3.63 -9.31
N ALA A 151 -3.87 -3.89 -8.33
CA ALA A 151 -3.46 -4.09 -6.94
C ALA A 151 -2.79 -5.47 -6.77
N GLY A 152 -1.63 -5.68 -7.41
CA GLY A 152 -0.86 -6.92 -7.29
C GLY A 152 -0.15 -7.06 -5.93
N HIS A 153 0.59 -8.15 -5.73
CA HIS A 153 1.42 -8.41 -4.54
C HIS A 153 2.32 -7.22 -4.14
N ALA A 154 2.76 -6.42 -5.13
CA ALA A 154 3.57 -5.23 -4.91
C ALA A 154 2.80 -4.11 -4.17
N ALA A 155 1.47 -4.00 -4.34
CA ALA A 155 0.66 -3.06 -3.58
C ALA A 155 0.59 -3.45 -2.11
N VAL A 156 0.30 -4.74 -1.82
CA VAL A 156 0.25 -5.27 -0.45
C VAL A 156 1.62 -5.17 0.23
N SER A 157 2.71 -5.53 -0.47
CA SER A 157 4.08 -5.43 0.07
C SER A 157 4.47 -3.98 0.40
N ARG A 158 4.18 -3.02 -0.49
CA ARG A 158 4.41 -1.59 -0.22
C ARG A 158 3.60 -1.10 0.98
N LEU A 159 2.36 -1.53 1.11
CA LEU A 159 1.47 -1.17 2.20
C LEU A 159 1.93 -1.73 3.56
N THR A 160 2.41 -2.97 3.59
CA THR A 160 3.03 -3.56 4.78
C THR A 160 4.31 -2.81 5.16
N HIS A 161 5.20 -2.57 4.20
CA HIS A 161 6.45 -1.84 4.46
C HIS A 161 6.20 -0.41 4.95
N GLN A 162 5.20 0.29 4.41
CA GLN A 162 4.82 1.62 4.88
C GLN A 162 4.25 1.59 6.30
N THR A 163 3.51 0.54 6.66
CA THR A 163 2.95 0.40 8.00
C THR A 163 4.03 0.10 9.03
N GLU A 164 4.97 -0.79 8.71
CA GLU A 164 6.16 -1.06 9.53
C GLU A 164 7.03 0.19 9.68
N ALA A 165 7.26 0.94 8.61
CA ALA A 165 7.98 2.21 8.67
C ALA A 165 7.26 3.25 9.55
N ALA A 166 5.92 3.28 9.55
CA ALA A 166 5.16 4.13 10.46
C ALA A 166 5.25 3.66 11.93
N ARG A 167 5.21 2.34 12.16
CA ARG A 167 5.42 1.73 13.48
C ARG A 167 6.78 2.13 14.05
N ASP A 168 7.84 1.89 13.29
CA ASP A 168 9.22 2.14 13.71
C ASP A 168 9.48 3.65 13.89
N GLY A 169 8.94 4.47 12.98
CA GLY A 169 8.99 5.92 13.09
C GLY A 169 8.31 6.45 14.35
N PHE A 170 7.14 5.90 14.71
CA PHE A 170 6.41 6.29 15.92
C PHE A 170 7.12 5.82 17.19
N ALA A 171 7.58 4.56 17.22
CA ALA A 171 8.34 3.99 18.33
C ALA A 171 9.60 4.82 18.61
N GLY A 172 10.38 5.11 17.56
CA GLY A 172 11.55 5.97 17.63
C GLY A 172 11.21 7.36 18.16
N LEU A 173 10.16 8.00 17.63
CA LEU A 173 9.74 9.33 18.07
C LEU A 173 9.40 9.39 19.56
N VAL A 174 8.62 8.41 20.06
CA VAL A 174 8.24 8.35 21.48
C VAL A 174 9.48 8.13 22.35
N MET A 175 10.34 7.17 22.00
CA MET A 175 11.55 6.86 22.75
C MET A 175 12.50 8.04 22.84
N VAL A 176 12.79 8.65 21.70
CA VAL A 176 13.72 9.77 21.58
C VAL A 176 13.21 11.00 22.33
N THR A 177 11.92 11.34 22.17
CA THR A 177 11.31 12.50 22.85
C THR A 177 11.30 12.30 24.36
N ARG A 178 10.88 11.12 24.82
CA ARG A 178 10.86 10.75 26.25
C ARG A 178 12.27 10.83 26.85
N SER A 179 13.22 10.10 26.27
CA SER A 179 14.60 10.06 26.79
C SER A 179 15.18 11.46 26.90
N PHE A 180 14.99 12.32 25.89
CA PHE A 180 15.41 13.72 25.96
C PHE A 180 14.74 14.52 27.08
N VAL A 181 13.41 14.48 27.21
CA VAL A 181 12.68 15.26 28.23
C VAL A 181 13.13 14.88 29.63
N PHE A 182 13.24 13.59 29.93
CA PHE A 182 13.64 13.13 31.26
C PHE A 182 15.14 13.36 31.52
N THR A 183 16.01 13.19 30.51
CA THR A 183 17.44 13.52 30.64
C THR A 183 17.64 15.01 30.88
N ALA A 184 16.98 15.87 30.09
CA ALA A 184 17.06 17.32 30.25
C ALA A 184 16.54 17.77 31.61
N ALA A 185 15.42 17.21 32.09
CA ALA A 185 14.91 17.49 33.43
C ALA A 185 15.91 17.07 34.52
N GLY A 186 16.49 15.87 34.40
CA GLY A 186 17.50 15.37 35.35
C GLY A 186 18.76 16.23 35.38
N VAL A 187 19.23 16.69 34.23
CA VAL A 187 20.38 17.60 34.11
C VAL A 187 20.06 18.99 34.69
N VAL A 188 18.88 19.56 34.42
CA VAL A 188 18.49 20.86 34.99
C VAL A 188 18.39 20.79 36.51
N VAL A 189 17.76 19.74 37.05
CA VAL A 189 17.68 19.51 38.50
C VAL A 189 19.08 19.25 39.09
N GLY A 190 19.92 18.48 38.39
CA GLY A 190 21.30 18.21 38.79
C GLY A 190 22.17 19.46 38.85
N LEU A 191 22.13 20.30 37.82
CA LEU A 191 22.86 21.57 37.78
C LEU A 191 22.38 22.54 38.86
N ALA A 192 21.07 22.61 39.11
CA ALA A 192 20.50 23.40 40.20
C ALA A 192 20.99 22.94 41.58
N ALA A 193 21.13 21.61 41.77
CA ALA A 193 21.59 21.01 43.01
C ALA A 193 23.10 21.15 43.24
N LEU A 194 23.90 21.24 42.17
CA LEU A 194 25.32 21.57 42.25
C LEU A 194 25.52 23.05 42.56
N ALA A 195 25.18 23.92 41.62
CA ALA A 195 25.27 25.37 41.80
C ALA A 195 24.28 26.08 40.86
N PRO A 196 23.32 26.86 41.36
CA PRO A 196 22.34 27.58 40.54
C PRO A 196 22.96 28.51 39.48
N ALA A 197 24.17 29.03 39.73
CA ALA A 197 24.92 29.85 38.78
C ALA A 197 25.22 29.13 37.46
N LEU A 198 25.36 27.80 37.47
CA LEU A 198 25.61 26.98 36.28
C LEU A 198 24.42 27.05 35.29
N LEU A 199 23.19 27.19 35.79
CA LEU A 199 22.00 27.30 34.94
C LEU A 199 22.02 28.57 34.10
N LEU A 200 22.59 29.67 34.61
CA LEU A 200 22.68 30.94 33.89
C LEU A 200 23.57 30.82 32.64
N ILE A 201 24.55 29.92 32.67
CA ILE A 201 25.47 29.66 31.56
C ILE A 201 24.90 28.61 30.60
N VAL A 202 24.24 27.58 31.12
CA VAL A 202 23.78 26.42 30.33
C VAL A 202 22.42 26.65 29.66
N LEU A 203 21.44 27.25 30.35
CA LEU A 203 20.06 27.34 29.83
C LEU A 203 19.92 28.25 28.60
N PRO A 204 20.56 29.43 28.52
CA PRO A 204 20.41 30.31 27.35
C PRO A 204 20.83 29.68 26.01
N PRO A 205 22.05 29.10 25.86
CA PRO A 205 22.45 28.43 24.62
C PRO A 205 21.61 27.18 24.32
N LEU A 206 21.23 26.41 25.36
CA LEU A 206 20.34 25.25 25.23
C LEU A 206 18.98 25.64 24.65
N ALA A 207 18.33 26.67 25.23
CA ALA A 207 17.05 27.18 24.79
C ALA A 207 17.13 27.77 23.37
N ALA A 208 18.17 28.55 23.08
CA ALA A 208 18.40 29.13 21.75
C ALA A 208 18.52 28.05 20.66
N GLY A 209 19.32 27.00 20.91
CA GLY A 209 19.47 25.89 19.98
C GLY A 209 18.17 25.08 19.82
N LEU A 210 17.42 24.83 20.90
CA LEU A 210 16.14 24.10 20.82
C LEU A 210 15.07 24.92 20.06
N VAL A 211 15.00 26.24 20.27
CA VAL A 211 14.11 27.14 19.54
C VAL A 211 14.49 27.19 18.06
N LEU A 212 15.79 27.28 17.73
CA LEU A 212 16.27 27.25 16.35
C LEU A 212 15.91 25.92 15.66
N PHE A 213 16.11 24.79 16.35
CA PHE A 213 15.72 23.48 15.86
C PHE A 213 14.20 23.40 15.60
N ALA A 214 13.38 23.81 16.58
CA ALA A 214 11.93 23.81 16.45
C ALA A 214 11.43 24.71 15.30
N ALA A 215 12.05 25.88 15.11
CA ALA A 215 11.76 26.77 13.98
C ALA A 215 12.14 26.15 12.63
N ALA A 216 13.22 25.35 12.58
CA ALA A 216 13.69 24.67 11.37
C ALA A 216 12.86 23.43 10.99
N LEU A 217 12.14 22.79 11.93
CA LEU A 217 11.37 21.57 11.66
C LEU A 217 10.32 21.76 10.56
N ARG A 218 9.60 22.90 10.54
CA ARG A 218 8.54 23.17 9.56
C ARG A 218 9.05 23.31 8.12
N PRO A 219 10.03 24.20 7.84
CA PRO A 219 10.57 24.32 6.51
C PRO A 219 11.29 23.03 6.07
N MET A 220 12.00 22.35 6.98
CA MET A 220 12.61 21.05 6.71
C MET A 220 11.57 20.00 6.28
N ALA A 221 10.46 19.86 7.01
CA ALA A 221 9.38 18.93 6.65
C ALA A 221 8.74 19.25 5.29
N THR A 222 8.66 20.53 4.93
CA THR A 222 8.15 20.96 3.62
C THR A 222 9.13 20.54 2.51
N ARG A 223 10.42 20.84 2.67
CA ARG A 223 11.45 20.46 1.71
C ARG A 223 11.63 18.95 1.58
N GLN A 224 11.44 18.20 2.67
CA GLN A 224 11.46 16.73 2.66
C GLN A 224 10.34 16.17 1.78
N ARG A 225 9.14 16.79 1.80
CA ARG A 225 8.03 16.39 0.93
C ARG A 225 8.30 16.71 -0.53
N ASP A 226 8.82 17.90 -0.80
CA ASP A 226 9.20 18.28 -2.17
C ASP A 226 10.22 17.30 -2.74
N PHE A 227 11.23 16.93 -1.94
CA PHE A 227 12.21 15.91 -2.29
C PHE A 227 11.56 14.54 -2.58
N LEU A 228 10.71 14.05 -1.67
CA LEU A 228 10.01 12.77 -1.87
C LEU A 228 9.12 12.77 -3.10
N ARG A 229 8.44 13.89 -3.39
CA ARG A 229 7.60 14.02 -4.58
C ARG A 229 8.44 13.96 -5.87
N THR A 230 9.54 14.71 -5.93
CA THR A 230 10.43 14.68 -7.11
C THR A 230 11.08 13.31 -7.30
N ASP A 231 11.37 12.61 -6.20
CA ASP A 231 11.89 11.24 -6.22
C ASP A 231 10.85 10.24 -6.74
N GLU A 232 9.60 10.35 -6.30
CA GLU A 232 8.48 9.53 -6.82
C GLU A 232 8.20 9.80 -8.30
N GLU A 233 8.19 11.07 -8.74
CA GLU A 233 7.99 11.46 -10.14
C GLU A 233 9.12 10.91 -11.03
N LEU A 234 10.38 11.00 -10.58
CA LEU A 234 11.53 10.42 -11.28
C LEU A 234 11.45 8.90 -11.34
N ALA A 235 11.18 8.23 -10.22
CA ALA A 235 11.08 6.78 -10.17
C ALA A 235 9.93 6.24 -11.06
N ALA A 236 8.78 6.92 -11.07
CA ALA A 236 7.66 6.56 -11.92
C ALA A 236 8.01 6.69 -13.40
N ARG A 237 8.71 7.77 -13.79
CA ARG A 237 9.15 7.98 -15.17
C ARG A 237 10.19 6.95 -15.60
N LEU A 238 11.24 6.75 -14.80
CA LEU A 238 12.26 5.75 -15.08
C LEU A 238 11.68 4.34 -15.15
N GLY A 239 10.71 4.00 -14.29
CA GLY A 239 10.00 2.74 -14.36
C GLY A 239 9.25 2.54 -15.68
N ALA A 240 8.58 3.59 -16.18
CA ALA A 240 7.94 3.56 -17.48
C ALA A 240 8.95 3.45 -18.64
N ASP A 241 10.06 4.19 -18.57
CA ASP A 241 11.11 4.18 -19.59
C ASP A 241 11.80 2.79 -19.66
N VAL A 242 12.06 2.15 -18.51
CA VAL A 242 12.61 0.78 -18.44
C VAL A 242 11.64 -0.25 -19.00
N ALA A 243 10.34 -0.13 -18.68
CA ALA A 243 9.32 -1.04 -19.22
C ALA A 243 9.15 -0.89 -20.74
N GLY A 244 9.31 0.33 -21.27
CA GLY A 244 9.17 0.67 -22.69
C GLY A 244 10.50 0.75 -23.46
N LEU A 245 11.59 0.23 -22.90
CA LEU A 245 12.94 0.44 -23.45
C LEU A 245 13.08 -0.06 -24.89
N ARG A 246 12.41 -1.17 -25.22
CA ARG A 246 12.35 -1.70 -26.58
C ARG A 246 11.68 -0.73 -27.56
N ASP A 247 10.58 -0.12 -27.14
CA ASP A 247 9.82 0.81 -28.00
C ASP A 247 10.58 2.12 -28.16
N ILE A 248 11.24 2.60 -27.10
CA ILE A 248 12.09 3.80 -27.14
C ILE A 248 13.20 3.64 -28.17
N VAL A 249 13.91 2.51 -28.15
CA VAL A 249 15.00 2.21 -29.10
C VAL A 249 14.45 2.02 -30.51
N ALA A 250 13.36 1.26 -30.66
CA ALA A 250 12.74 1.04 -31.97
C ALA A 250 12.26 2.34 -32.64
N CYS A 251 11.86 3.34 -31.84
CA CYS A 251 11.41 4.64 -32.33
C CYS A 251 12.51 5.70 -32.44
N GLY A 252 13.77 5.40 -32.05
CA GLY A 252 14.86 6.38 -32.01
C GLY A 252 14.61 7.55 -31.04
N ALA A 253 13.90 7.28 -29.94
CA ALA A 253 13.44 8.29 -28.98
C ALA A 253 14.37 8.46 -27.77
N GLU A 254 15.59 7.92 -27.82
CA GLU A 254 16.53 7.87 -26.69
C GLU A 254 16.89 9.27 -26.19
N ALA A 255 17.28 10.18 -27.10
CA ALA A 255 17.68 11.54 -26.74
C ALA A 255 16.53 12.30 -26.04
N ARG A 256 15.33 12.24 -26.62
CA ARG A 256 14.13 12.88 -26.04
C ARG A 256 13.78 12.34 -24.65
N THR A 257 13.95 11.02 -24.47
CA THR A 257 13.68 10.36 -23.19
C THR A 257 14.74 10.73 -22.16
N SER A 258 16.01 10.77 -22.58
CA SER A 258 17.13 11.19 -21.74
C SER A 258 17.00 12.64 -21.29
N ASP A 259 16.62 13.57 -22.18
CA ASP A 259 16.40 14.97 -21.84
C ASP A 259 15.27 15.13 -20.81
N ALA A 260 14.14 14.44 -21.02
CA ALA A 260 13.01 14.46 -20.08
C ALA A 260 13.38 13.88 -18.70
N ALA A 261 14.20 12.82 -18.66
CA ALA A 261 14.72 12.29 -17.40
C ALA A 261 15.71 13.28 -16.74
N GLY A 262 16.53 13.97 -17.53
CA GLY A 262 17.47 14.99 -17.07
C GLY A 262 16.78 16.13 -16.31
N GLU A 263 15.65 16.63 -16.82
CA GLU A 263 14.86 17.67 -16.14
C GLU A 263 14.36 17.24 -14.75
N LEU A 264 13.94 15.98 -14.62
CA LEU A 264 13.47 15.40 -13.35
C LEU A 264 14.62 15.19 -12.38
N ILE A 265 15.77 14.71 -12.86
CA ILE A 265 17.01 14.57 -12.06
C ILE A 265 17.46 15.94 -11.53
N ASP A 266 17.41 16.98 -12.36
CA ASP A 266 17.75 18.34 -11.97
C ASP A 266 16.76 18.90 -10.92
N ALA A 267 15.47 18.61 -11.08
CA ALA A 267 14.45 18.98 -10.11
C ALA A 267 14.69 18.29 -8.75
N GLN A 268 14.97 16.99 -8.75
CA GLN A 268 15.31 16.24 -7.55
C GLN A 268 16.59 16.78 -6.90
N THR A 269 17.61 17.09 -7.70
CA THR A 269 18.87 17.66 -7.22
C THR A 269 18.65 19.02 -6.54
N ARG A 270 17.81 19.89 -7.12
CA ARG A 270 17.43 21.17 -6.48
C ARG A 270 16.71 20.96 -5.16
N ALA A 271 15.78 19.99 -5.10
CA ALA A 271 15.07 19.65 -3.87
C ALA A 271 16.02 19.09 -2.80
N ALA A 272 16.92 18.19 -3.17
CA ALA A 272 17.94 17.61 -2.30
C ALA A 272 18.88 18.68 -1.73
N ARG A 273 19.39 19.59 -2.56
CA ARG A 273 20.22 20.73 -2.12
C ARG A 273 19.48 21.64 -1.16
N ALA A 274 18.20 21.90 -1.40
CA ALA A 274 17.38 22.71 -0.49
C ALA A 274 17.21 22.04 0.88
N LEU A 275 16.99 20.72 0.92
CA LEU A 275 16.92 19.95 2.15
C LEU A 275 18.28 19.95 2.90
N ALA A 276 19.39 19.80 2.17
CA ALA A 276 20.73 19.83 2.74
C ALA A 276 21.06 21.17 3.45
N ARG A 277 20.57 22.30 2.93
CA ARG A 277 20.71 23.60 3.61
C ARG A 277 20.02 23.63 4.97
N TRP A 278 18.85 23.00 5.10
CA TRP A 278 18.17 22.88 6.40
C TRP A 278 18.85 21.87 7.33
N ALA A 279 19.52 20.86 6.79
CA ALA A 279 20.38 19.99 7.59
C ALA A 279 21.54 20.77 8.22
N ALA A 280 22.11 21.77 7.54
CA ALA A 280 23.12 22.66 8.12
C ALA A 280 22.57 23.51 9.28
N VAL A 281 21.35 24.06 9.15
CA VAL A 281 20.67 24.79 10.25
C VAL A 281 20.46 23.88 11.46
N ARG A 282 20.09 22.61 11.23
CA ARG A 282 19.99 21.61 12.31
C ARG A 282 21.33 21.38 13.01
N THR A 283 22.42 21.24 12.25
CA THR A 283 23.77 21.07 12.83
C THR A 283 24.17 22.29 13.66
N LEU A 284 23.86 23.50 13.19
CA LEU A 284 24.06 24.73 13.95
C LEU A 284 23.25 24.74 15.26
N ALA A 285 21.99 24.32 15.21
CA ALA A 285 21.13 24.21 16.38
C ALA A 285 21.68 23.21 17.41
N LEU A 286 22.23 22.08 16.97
CA LEU A 286 22.90 21.10 17.84
C LEU A 286 24.18 21.68 18.45
N GLY A 287 24.98 22.40 17.66
CA GLY A 287 26.17 23.10 18.15
C GLY A 287 25.82 24.11 19.25
N LEU A 288 24.78 24.92 19.03
CA LEU A 288 24.27 25.88 20.01
C LEU A 288 23.70 25.21 21.26
N ALA A 289 22.89 24.16 21.11
CA ALA A 289 22.24 23.53 22.25
C ALA A 289 23.17 22.63 23.08
N GLY A 290 24.13 21.96 22.44
CA GLY A 290 24.93 20.91 23.07
C GLY A 290 26.39 21.28 23.30
N GLN A 291 27.07 21.90 22.32
CA GLN A 291 28.50 22.20 22.40
C GLN A 291 28.79 23.56 23.03
N ALA A 292 27.99 24.59 22.72
CA ALA A 292 28.17 25.93 23.28
C ALA A 292 28.09 25.98 24.82
N PRO A 293 27.18 25.27 25.52
CA PRO A 293 27.18 25.23 26.98
C PRO A 293 28.50 24.72 27.57
N VAL A 294 29.11 23.71 26.94
CA VAL A 294 30.39 23.14 27.39
C VAL A 294 31.52 24.16 27.25
N VAL A 295 31.60 24.82 26.09
CA VAL A 295 32.62 25.85 25.82
C VAL A 295 32.43 27.05 26.75
N LEU A 296 31.19 27.53 26.94
CA LEU A 296 30.88 28.65 27.82
C LEU A 296 31.16 28.32 29.28
N LEU A 297 30.87 27.09 29.72
CA LEU A 297 31.19 26.63 31.08
C LEU A 297 32.70 26.64 31.34
N LEU A 298 33.50 26.13 30.38
CA LEU A 298 34.96 26.14 30.48
C LEU A 298 35.53 27.56 30.45
N ALA A 299 34.99 28.44 29.60
CA ALA A 299 35.41 29.83 29.52
C ALA A 299 35.06 30.63 30.80
N ALA A 300 33.93 30.31 31.43
CA ALA A 300 33.48 30.93 32.68
C ALA A 300 34.08 30.29 33.94
N ALA A 301 34.85 29.21 33.82
CA ALA A 301 35.37 28.47 34.97
C ALA A 301 36.14 29.34 35.99
N PRO A 302 37.05 30.27 35.60
CA PRO A 302 37.74 31.13 36.56
C PRO A 302 36.76 31.98 37.39
N TRP A 303 35.78 32.60 36.72
CA TRP A 303 34.77 33.43 37.37
C TRP A 303 33.85 32.62 38.29
N LEU A 304 33.52 31.39 37.90
CA LEU A 304 32.72 30.48 38.73
C LEU A 304 33.48 30.04 39.99
N LEU A 305 34.77 29.73 39.87
CA LEU A 305 35.63 29.37 41.01
C LEU A 305 35.75 30.54 41.99
N ASP A 306 35.96 31.77 41.48
CA ASP A 306 35.98 32.98 42.30
C ASP A 306 34.62 33.25 42.97
N GLY A 307 33.52 32.84 42.32
CA GLY A 307 32.15 32.91 42.82
C GLY A 307 31.76 31.81 43.81
N GLY A 308 32.69 30.95 44.22
CA GLY A 308 32.47 29.91 45.23
C GLY A 308 32.00 28.56 44.69
N VAL A 309 31.96 28.37 43.37
CA VAL A 309 31.72 27.06 42.75
C VAL A 309 32.97 26.19 42.92
N THR A 310 32.81 24.93 43.30
CA THR A 310 33.94 24.02 43.52
C THR A 310 34.45 23.40 42.21
N ALA A 311 35.68 22.85 42.25
CA ALA A 311 36.22 22.07 41.14
C ALA A 311 35.39 20.81 40.84
N GLY A 312 34.86 20.15 41.88
CA GLY A 312 33.96 19.01 41.73
C GLY A 312 32.61 19.40 41.10
N GLU A 313 32.02 20.52 41.49
CA GLU A 313 30.78 21.03 40.88
C GLU A 313 30.95 21.34 39.39
N LEU A 314 32.06 21.95 39.00
CA LEU A 314 32.40 22.17 37.57
C LEU A 314 32.56 20.85 36.81
N LEU A 315 33.25 19.86 37.39
CA LEU A 315 33.43 18.55 36.77
C LEU A 315 32.10 17.78 36.68
N GLY A 316 31.25 17.88 37.71
CA GLY A 316 29.90 17.31 37.71
C GLY A 316 29.01 17.94 36.64
N ALA A 317 29.08 19.26 36.48
CA ALA A 317 28.39 19.99 35.42
C ALA A 317 28.87 19.55 34.03
N LEU A 318 30.19 19.44 33.82
CA LEU A 318 30.76 18.95 32.55
C LEU A 318 30.32 17.51 32.25
N THR A 319 30.23 16.66 33.28
CA THR A 319 29.73 15.28 33.18
C THR A 319 28.27 15.26 32.72
N TYR A 320 27.39 16.07 33.34
CA TYR A 320 25.99 16.18 32.90
C TYR A 320 25.86 16.61 31.44
N LEU A 321 26.65 17.61 31.03
CA LEU A 321 26.58 18.14 29.67
C LEU A 321 27.07 17.13 28.63
N THR A 322 28.24 16.51 28.88
CA THR A 322 28.92 15.68 27.88
C THR A 322 28.42 14.24 27.83
N GLN A 323 28.05 13.65 28.98
CA GLN A 323 27.65 12.24 29.07
C GLN A 323 26.14 12.03 29.01
N ALA A 324 25.33 13.05 29.30
CA ALA A 324 23.87 12.93 29.32
C ALA A 324 23.19 13.86 28.30
N LEU A 325 23.32 15.18 28.48
CA LEU A 325 22.55 16.15 27.69
C LEU A 325 22.93 16.15 26.20
N LEU A 326 24.23 16.16 25.89
CA LEU A 326 24.71 16.21 24.50
C LEU A 326 24.31 14.96 23.69
N PRO A 327 24.49 13.71 24.18
CA PRO A 327 23.98 12.51 23.51
C PRO A 327 22.46 12.52 23.33
N ALA A 328 21.71 12.97 24.35
CA ALA A 328 20.26 13.07 24.29
C ALA A 328 19.79 14.11 23.24
N LEU A 329 20.43 15.27 23.17
CA LEU A 329 20.18 16.28 22.14
C LEU A 329 20.50 15.77 20.74
N ASN A 330 21.63 15.10 20.56
CA ASN A 330 22.01 14.54 19.26
C ASN A 330 20.99 13.49 18.79
N THR A 331 20.56 12.62 19.70
CA THR A 331 19.53 11.62 19.47
C THR A 331 18.18 12.27 19.13
N LEU A 332 17.77 13.31 19.87
CA LEU A 332 16.57 14.10 19.58
C LEU A 332 16.61 14.72 18.19
N MET A 333 17.64 15.51 17.91
CA MET A 333 17.69 16.31 16.69
C MET A 333 17.88 15.45 15.44
N THR A 334 18.61 14.34 15.56
CA THR A 334 18.75 13.36 14.47
C THR A 334 17.47 12.55 14.28
N GLY A 335 16.89 12.04 15.37
CA GLY A 335 15.68 11.22 15.37
C GLY A 335 14.43 11.97 14.88
N LEU A 336 14.15 13.18 15.40
CA LEU A 336 13.02 13.98 14.95
C LEU A 336 13.16 14.44 13.49
N GLY A 337 14.40 14.76 13.07
CA GLY A 337 14.66 15.28 11.73
C GLY A 337 14.37 14.25 10.63
N ALA A 338 14.83 13.00 10.80
CA ALA A 338 14.68 11.97 9.78
C ALA A 338 13.42 11.09 9.97
N ALA A 339 13.19 10.58 11.20
CA ALA A 339 12.08 9.67 11.46
C ALA A 339 10.76 10.41 11.66
N GLY A 340 10.78 11.55 12.37
CA GLY A 340 9.57 12.34 12.64
C GLY A 340 8.95 12.95 11.37
N THR A 341 9.78 13.45 10.45
CA THR A 341 9.30 14.00 9.17
C THR A 341 8.77 12.90 8.24
N ARG A 342 9.45 11.75 8.15
CA ARG A 342 9.02 10.59 7.36
C ARG A 342 7.72 10.00 7.90
N LEU A 343 7.59 9.87 9.23
CA LEU A 343 6.36 9.42 9.89
C LEU A 343 5.18 10.34 9.56
N LEU A 344 5.36 11.66 9.65
CA LEU A 344 4.30 12.62 9.33
C LEU A 344 3.84 12.54 7.87
N VAL A 345 4.76 12.26 6.94
CA VAL A 345 4.42 12.05 5.53
C VAL A 345 3.63 10.76 5.33
N ILE A 346 4.09 9.66 5.92
CA ILE A 346 3.41 8.37 5.82
C ILE A 346 2.01 8.46 6.44
N LEU A 347 1.88 9.03 7.64
CA LEU A 347 0.59 9.20 8.29
C LEU A 347 -0.36 10.13 7.52
N ASP A 348 0.14 11.21 6.91
CA ASP A 348 -0.70 12.09 6.07
C ASP A 348 -1.16 11.39 4.79
N ARG A 349 -0.29 10.58 4.16
CA ARG A 349 -0.63 9.74 3.00
C ARG A 349 -1.66 8.65 3.35
N LEU A 350 -1.58 8.07 4.55
CA LEU A 350 -2.54 7.08 5.04
C LEU A 350 -3.85 7.71 5.59
N ALA A 351 -3.82 9.00 5.95
CA ALA A 351 -4.97 9.73 6.46
C ALA A 351 -5.77 10.45 5.36
N GLY A 352 -5.09 10.98 4.35
CA GLY A 352 -5.70 11.54 3.15
C GLY A 352 -5.97 10.43 2.14
N ASN A 353 -7.23 10.03 1.96
CA ASN A 353 -7.63 9.04 0.95
C ASN A 353 -7.02 9.40 -0.42
N GLY A 354 -6.02 8.63 -0.86
CA GLY A 354 -5.36 8.80 -2.14
C GLY A 354 -4.41 7.64 -2.39
N GLY A 355 -4.88 6.64 -3.14
CA GLY A 355 -3.98 5.84 -3.97
C GLY A 355 -3.13 6.76 -4.85
N PRO A 356 -2.07 6.24 -5.50
CA PRO A 356 -1.23 7.05 -6.37
C PRO A 356 -2.11 7.90 -7.28
N SER A 357 -2.01 9.22 -7.15
CA SER A 357 -2.69 10.16 -8.02
C SER A 357 -2.19 9.84 -9.42
N ALA A 358 -3.03 9.18 -10.22
CA ALA A 358 -2.83 9.12 -11.65
C ALA A 358 -2.56 10.57 -12.10
N ALA A 359 -1.44 10.75 -12.79
CA ALA A 359 -1.08 12.00 -13.42
C ALA A 359 -2.30 12.58 -14.17
N GLY A 360 -2.50 13.89 -14.03
CA GLY A 360 -3.72 14.55 -14.46
C GLY A 360 -4.06 14.35 -15.95
N PRO A 361 -5.34 14.55 -16.33
CA PRO A 361 -5.75 14.47 -17.73
C PRO A 361 -5.06 15.60 -18.51
N ALA A 362 -4.32 15.21 -19.54
CA ALA A 362 -3.91 16.13 -20.60
C ALA A 362 -5.18 16.68 -21.26
N THR A 363 -5.57 17.90 -20.87
CA THR A 363 -6.52 18.71 -21.62
C THR A 363 -5.86 19.11 -22.94
N ALA A 364 -6.12 18.32 -23.99
CA ALA A 364 -5.95 18.76 -25.37
C ALA A 364 -7.33 18.68 -26.06
N ARG A 365 -8.13 19.74 -25.89
CA ARG A 365 -9.20 20.06 -26.84
C ARG A 365 -8.51 20.56 -28.10
N GLY A 366 -8.38 19.69 -29.10
CA GLY A 366 -8.07 20.03 -30.47
C GLY A 366 -9.18 19.51 -31.36
N SER A 367 -10.13 20.39 -31.71
CA SER A 367 -11.12 20.16 -32.74
C SER A 367 -10.43 19.94 -34.09
N CYS A 368 -10.68 18.81 -34.74
CA CYS A 368 -10.52 18.69 -36.18
C CYS A 368 -11.71 17.92 -36.74
N SER A 369 -12.73 18.69 -37.12
CA SER A 369 -13.71 18.29 -38.11
C SER A 369 -13.09 18.39 -39.51
N ALA A 370 -13.60 17.53 -40.40
CA ALA A 370 -13.77 17.73 -41.83
C ALA A 370 -12.87 16.92 -42.79
N THR A 371 -13.53 15.91 -43.39
CA THR A 371 -13.60 15.61 -44.83
C THR A 371 -12.46 14.85 -45.54
N GLY A 372 -12.77 13.60 -45.88
CA GLY A 372 -12.80 13.06 -47.26
C GLY A 372 -11.52 13.08 -48.09
N SER A 373 -10.98 11.88 -48.40
CA SER A 373 -11.04 11.31 -49.75
C SER A 373 -10.31 9.97 -49.79
N ALA A 374 -10.94 8.99 -50.41
CA ALA A 374 -10.37 7.69 -50.74
C ALA A 374 -9.29 7.83 -51.84
N THR A 375 -8.19 7.08 -51.74
CA THR A 375 -7.54 6.52 -52.92
C THR A 375 -6.83 5.22 -52.56
N ARG A 376 -7.20 4.15 -53.28
CA ARG A 376 -6.55 2.85 -53.31
C ARG A 376 -5.23 2.95 -54.09
N SER A 377 -4.21 2.22 -53.67
CA SER A 377 -3.29 1.57 -54.61
C SER A 377 -2.63 0.34 -53.97
N ARG A 378 -2.82 -0.80 -54.64
CA ARG A 378 -2.12 -2.08 -54.44
C ARG A 378 -0.70 -2.00 -55.01
N THR A 379 0.08 -3.04 -54.65
CA THR A 379 1.35 -3.60 -55.17
C THR A 379 2.52 -3.36 -54.20
N GLY A 380 3.40 -4.31 -53.90
CA GLY A 380 3.57 -5.69 -54.36
C GLY A 380 4.62 -6.39 -53.49
N SER A 381 4.64 -7.71 -53.61
CA SER A 381 5.60 -8.67 -53.05
C SER A 381 7.06 -8.38 -53.37
N ALA A 382 7.96 -8.65 -52.42
CA ALA A 382 9.24 -9.30 -52.72
C ALA A 382 9.82 -9.95 -51.45
N THR A 383 10.05 -11.25 -51.57
CA THR A 383 10.98 -12.08 -50.81
C THR A 383 12.40 -11.52 -50.89
N ASP A 384 13.20 -11.66 -49.82
CA ASP A 384 14.48 -12.35 -49.89
C ASP A 384 15.11 -12.54 -48.50
N SER A 385 15.49 -13.79 -48.27
CA SER A 385 16.44 -14.27 -47.27
C SER A 385 17.82 -13.66 -47.47
N CYS A 386 18.58 -13.42 -46.39
CA CYS A 386 19.87 -14.10 -46.14
C CYS A 386 20.67 -13.50 -44.96
N THR A 387 21.16 -14.41 -44.11
CA THR A 387 22.46 -14.42 -43.40
C THR A 387 22.86 -13.31 -42.42
N SER A 388 23.08 -13.74 -41.17
CA SER A 388 24.11 -13.20 -40.27
C SER A 388 25.51 -13.23 -40.89
N PRO A 389 26.43 -12.39 -40.39
CA PRO A 389 27.51 -12.97 -39.58
C PRO A 389 27.88 -12.18 -38.31
N ALA A 390 28.32 -13.00 -37.35
CA ALA A 390 29.30 -12.84 -36.27
C ALA A 390 30.00 -11.49 -35.96
N THR A 391 30.10 -11.27 -34.64
CA THR A 391 31.28 -10.80 -33.85
C THR A 391 31.91 -9.44 -34.13
N ALA A 392 31.86 -8.57 -33.12
CA ALA A 392 32.97 -7.69 -32.77
C ALA A 392 33.00 -7.43 -31.25
N SER A 393 34.05 -7.95 -30.62
CA SER A 393 34.54 -7.59 -29.30
C SER A 393 35.16 -6.19 -29.33
N CYS A 394 34.85 -5.35 -28.33
CA CYS A 394 35.70 -4.22 -27.97
C CYS A 394 35.94 -4.22 -26.46
N THR A 395 37.16 -4.59 -26.12
CA THR A 395 37.88 -4.29 -24.88
C THR A 395 38.26 -2.80 -24.85
N GLY A 396 38.15 -2.16 -23.69
CA GLY A 396 38.55 -0.76 -23.51
C GLY A 396 38.30 -0.28 -22.09
N SER A 397 39.37 -0.27 -21.31
CA SER A 397 39.50 -0.05 -19.87
C SER A 397 39.55 1.43 -19.43
N ALA A 398 39.45 1.60 -18.09
CA ALA A 398 39.87 2.75 -17.25
C ALA A 398 38.80 3.84 -17.02
N THR A 399 38.57 4.40 -15.82
CA THR A 399 39.31 4.38 -14.55
C THR A 399 38.39 4.83 -13.41
N ALA A 400 38.73 4.42 -12.19
CA ALA A 400 38.02 4.64 -10.94
C ALA A 400 37.99 6.10 -10.44
N SER A 401 36.97 6.41 -9.63
CA SER A 401 37.12 7.27 -8.45
C SER A 401 36.17 6.83 -7.35
N ALA A 402 36.76 6.33 -6.27
CA ALA A 402 36.11 5.84 -5.06
C ALA A 402 35.60 6.98 -4.17
N THR A 403 34.53 6.73 -3.42
CA THR A 403 34.37 7.25 -2.06
C THR A 403 33.55 6.26 -1.26
N ALA A 404 34.19 5.70 -0.24
CA ALA A 404 33.67 4.68 0.65
C ALA A 404 32.69 5.26 1.69
N SER A 405 31.65 4.49 2.02
CA SER A 405 31.04 4.54 3.36
C SER A 405 30.60 3.13 3.75
N SER A 406 31.20 2.65 4.84
CA SER A 406 31.12 1.33 5.44
C SER A 406 29.92 1.18 6.39
N ALA A 407 29.19 0.06 6.25
CA ALA A 407 28.52 -0.73 7.30
C ALA A 407 27.75 -1.83 6.54
N GLY A 408 28.09 -3.12 6.57
CA GLY A 408 28.39 -3.98 7.70
C GLY A 408 27.59 -5.27 7.47
N ALA A 409 28.07 -6.12 6.55
CA ALA A 409 27.48 -7.40 6.22
C ALA A 409 28.23 -8.51 6.97
N ALA A 410 27.51 -9.33 7.75
CA ALA A 410 28.04 -10.55 8.35
C ALA A 410 27.76 -11.76 7.45
N PRO A 411 28.61 -12.80 7.43
CA PRO A 411 28.69 -13.77 6.34
C PRO A 411 27.85 -15.02 6.59
N CYS A 412 27.24 -15.53 5.52
CA CYS A 412 26.72 -16.90 5.45
C CYS A 412 27.90 -17.87 5.27
N THR A 413 28.06 -18.82 6.18
CA THR A 413 28.91 -20.00 5.98
C THR A 413 28.04 -21.25 5.91
N ALA A 414 28.08 -21.91 4.76
CA ALA A 414 27.64 -23.28 4.58
C ALA A 414 28.68 -24.24 5.20
N LYS A 415 28.21 -25.28 5.90
CA LYS A 415 28.91 -26.55 6.10
C LYS A 415 27.90 -27.69 6.16
N ASP A 416 28.26 -28.77 5.46
CA ASP A 416 27.48 -29.96 5.18
C ASP A 416 27.38 -30.96 6.36
N SER A 417 26.29 -31.76 6.28
CA SER A 417 26.15 -33.20 6.60
C SER A 417 26.61 -33.80 7.94
N GLU A 418 25.67 -34.35 8.74
CA GLU A 418 25.42 -35.82 8.88
C GLU A 418 24.41 -36.19 10.00
N ALA A 419 23.53 -37.13 9.64
CA ALA A 419 22.94 -38.26 10.39
C ALA A 419 22.26 -38.12 11.78
N ALA A 420 20.99 -38.59 11.77
CA ALA A 420 20.34 -39.51 12.71
C ALA A 420 20.17 -39.14 14.19
N GLY A 421 18.90 -39.04 14.61
CA GLY A 421 18.51 -39.05 16.03
C GLY A 421 16.99 -38.94 16.21
N ALA A 422 16.33 -40.08 16.35
CA ALA A 422 14.92 -40.19 16.71
C ALA A 422 14.65 -39.74 18.15
N CYS A 423 13.51 -39.06 18.40
CA CYS A 423 12.75 -39.08 19.66
C CYS A 423 11.44 -38.26 19.57
N PRO A 424 10.46 -38.45 20.49
CA PRO A 424 9.12 -38.87 20.11
C PRO A 424 7.99 -37.86 20.37
N ASP A 425 6.81 -38.22 19.85
CA ASP A 425 5.49 -37.68 20.15
C ASP A 425 5.23 -37.47 21.66
N ARG A 426 4.76 -36.26 22.00
CA ARG A 426 3.53 -36.03 22.80
C ARG A 426 3.11 -34.54 22.77
N PRO A 427 1.80 -34.24 22.62
CA PRO A 427 1.31 -32.88 22.44
C PRO A 427 1.18 -32.11 23.76
N ARG A 428 1.65 -30.86 23.79
CA ARG A 428 1.32 -29.89 24.84
C ARG A 428 0.02 -29.16 24.48
N ALA A 429 -0.91 -29.17 25.42
CA ALA A 429 -2.18 -28.46 25.36
C ALA A 429 -1.96 -26.93 25.34
N ASP A 430 -2.60 -26.26 24.39
CA ASP A 430 -2.63 -24.80 24.25
C ASP A 430 -3.79 -24.21 25.08
N PRO A 431 -3.59 -23.13 25.87
CA PRO A 431 -4.64 -22.57 26.71
C PRO A 431 -5.53 -21.61 25.90
N ARG A 432 -6.83 -21.92 25.84
CA ARG A 432 -7.86 -21.05 25.25
C ARG A 432 -7.94 -19.69 25.96
N PRO A 433 -8.06 -18.56 25.24
CA PRO A 433 -8.43 -17.29 25.85
C PRO A 433 -9.94 -17.24 26.16
N ARG A 434 -10.28 -16.77 27.36
CA ARG A 434 -11.67 -16.49 27.81
C ARG A 434 -12.21 -15.22 27.13
N PRO A 435 -13.45 -15.20 26.62
CA PRO A 435 -14.14 -13.97 26.29
C PRO A 435 -14.91 -13.44 27.52
N GLN A 436 -14.59 -12.21 27.95
CA GLN A 436 -15.44 -11.39 28.82
C GLN A 436 -15.99 -10.23 27.99
N GLY A 437 -17.30 -10.00 28.06
CA GLY A 437 -17.94 -8.80 27.51
C GLY A 437 -19.34 -9.07 26.98
N ALA A 438 -20.33 -8.68 27.78
CA ALA A 438 -21.75 -8.92 27.57
C ALA A 438 -22.31 -8.29 26.27
N PHE A 439 -23.07 -9.08 25.51
CA PHE A 439 -24.07 -8.58 24.57
C PHE A 439 -25.46 -8.98 25.08
N THR A 440 -26.29 -7.96 25.21
CA THR A 440 -27.71 -7.96 25.58
C THR A 440 -28.53 -9.00 24.82
N ALA A 441 -29.39 -9.71 25.56
CA ALA A 441 -30.27 -10.77 25.08
C ALA A 441 -31.17 -10.31 23.93
N ALA A 442 -30.86 -10.75 22.70
CA ALA A 442 -31.79 -10.71 21.58
C ALA A 442 -32.75 -11.90 21.66
N ARG A 443 -34.04 -11.62 21.44
CA ARG A 443 -35.18 -12.55 21.46
C ARG A 443 -34.88 -13.86 20.73
N ARG A 444 -35.37 -14.98 21.31
CA ARG A 444 -35.41 -16.31 20.70
C ARG A 444 -35.95 -16.24 19.26
N PRO A 445 -35.31 -16.85 18.25
CA PRO A 445 -35.91 -17.00 16.94
C PRO A 445 -37.13 -17.92 17.07
N SER A 446 -38.29 -17.40 16.70
CA SER A 446 -39.49 -18.19 16.45
C SER A 446 -39.22 -19.21 15.35
N GLN A 447 -39.71 -20.43 15.54
CA GLN A 447 -39.60 -21.57 14.63
C GLN A 447 -40.01 -21.18 13.18
N PRO A 448 -39.43 -21.83 12.15
CA PRO A 448 -39.78 -21.55 10.77
C PRO A 448 -41.25 -21.91 10.52
N SER A 449 -42.09 -20.90 10.33
CA SER A 449 -43.44 -21.06 9.80
C SER A 449 -43.34 -21.56 8.36
N THR A 450 -44.08 -22.64 8.09
CA THR A 450 -44.34 -23.23 6.77
C THR A 450 -44.52 -22.15 5.69
N PRO A 451 -43.89 -22.26 4.50
CA PRO A 451 -44.06 -21.25 3.46
C PRO A 451 -45.53 -21.17 3.03
N PRO A 452 -46.09 -19.97 2.83
CA PRO A 452 -47.42 -19.85 2.26
C PRO A 452 -47.39 -20.39 0.82
N THR A 453 -48.41 -21.17 0.48
CA THR A 453 -48.71 -21.56 -0.90
C THR A 453 -49.08 -20.31 -1.67
N GLU A 454 -48.12 -19.71 -2.37
CA GLU A 454 -48.38 -18.61 -3.29
C GLU A 454 -48.54 -19.16 -4.71
N SER A 455 -49.81 -19.27 -5.12
CA SER A 455 -50.22 -19.29 -6.51
C SER A 455 -50.03 -17.87 -7.08
N GLY A 456 -48.86 -17.60 -7.65
CA GLY A 456 -48.51 -16.35 -8.32
C GLY A 456 -47.32 -16.59 -9.24
N GLU A 457 -47.34 -15.99 -10.43
CA GLU A 457 -46.29 -16.12 -11.45
C GLU A 457 -44.91 -15.88 -10.80
N ALA A 458 -44.03 -16.89 -10.85
CA ALA A 458 -42.79 -16.88 -10.08
C ALA A 458 -41.93 -15.67 -10.47
N ALA A 459 -41.61 -14.81 -9.49
CA ALA A 459 -40.81 -13.61 -9.71
C ALA A 459 -39.50 -13.93 -10.45
N PRO A 460 -39.04 -13.04 -11.36
CA PRO A 460 -37.83 -13.28 -12.14
C PRO A 460 -36.62 -13.50 -11.24
N SER A 461 -35.72 -14.37 -11.68
CA SER A 461 -34.48 -14.66 -10.96
C SER A 461 -33.55 -13.46 -10.96
N LEU A 462 -33.51 -12.74 -12.09
CA LEU A 462 -32.79 -11.48 -12.27
C LEU A 462 -33.67 -10.50 -13.06
N GLU A 463 -33.74 -9.26 -12.59
CA GLU A 463 -34.43 -8.16 -13.26
C GLU A 463 -33.55 -6.91 -13.24
N LEU A 464 -33.25 -6.37 -14.41
CA LEU A 464 -32.56 -5.09 -14.62
C LEU A 464 -33.59 -4.10 -15.15
N ARG A 465 -33.68 -2.93 -14.52
CA ARG A 465 -34.61 -1.85 -14.90
C ARG A 465 -33.86 -0.56 -15.18
N SER A 466 -33.80 -0.18 -16.45
CA SER A 466 -33.12 1.02 -16.95
C SER A 466 -31.72 1.20 -16.34
N LEU A 467 -30.97 0.10 -16.26
CA LEU A 467 -29.70 0.05 -15.55
C LEU A 467 -28.63 0.84 -16.32
N SER A 468 -27.99 1.81 -15.67
CA SER A 468 -26.83 2.53 -16.24
C SER A 468 -25.62 2.49 -15.31
N PHE A 469 -24.43 2.34 -15.88
CA PHE A 469 -23.17 2.33 -15.14
C PHE A 469 -21.99 2.93 -15.93
N ALA A 470 -21.15 3.71 -15.24
CA ALA A 470 -19.89 4.24 -15.75
C ALA A 470 -18.81 4.18 -14.65
N TYR A 471 -17.55 3.94 -15.03
CA TYR A 471 -16.43 3.80 -14.08
C TYR A 471 -16.01 5.11 -13.40
N GLY A 472 -16.48 6.26 -13.89
CA GLY A 472 -16.16 7.54 -13.28
C GLY A 472 -17.02 8.69 -13.81
N PRO A 473 -16.98 9.84 -13.13
CA PRO A 473 -17.66 11.04 -13.57
C PRO A 473 -17.14 11.46 -14.97
N GLY A 474 -18.04 11.55 -15.95
CA GLY A 474 -17.71 11.95 -17.31
C GLY A 474 -17.10 10.85 -18.20
N ALA A 475 -16.95 9.61 -17.70
CA ALA A 475 -16.65 8.47 -18.54
C ALA A 475 -17.88 8.09 -19.39
N MET A 476 -17.66 7.56 -20.60
CA MET A 476 -18.77 6.98 -21.36
C MET A 476 -19.40 5.82 -20.59
N PRO A 477 -20.73 5.70 -20.57
CA PRO A 477 -21.39 4.59 -19.90
C PRO A 477 -21.03 3.26 -20.58
N VAL A 478 -20.78 2.25 -19.74
CA VAL A 478 -20.55 0.87 -20.19
C VAL A 478 -21.89 0.14 -20.35
N VAL A 479 -22.85 0.49 -19.50
CA VAL A 479 -24.24 0.05 -19.60
C VAL A 479 -25.08 1.31 -19.54
N ASP A 480 -26.07 1.44 -20.42
CA ASP A 480 -26.96 2.60 -20.42
C ASP A 480 -28.42 2.21 -20.66
N GLY A 481 -29.28 2.38 -19.64
CA GLY A 481 -30.71 2.10 -19.73
C GLY A 481 -31.05 0.64 -20.01
N LEU A 482 -30.23 -0.32 -19.57
CA LEU A 482 -30.44 -1.73 -19.86
C LEU A 482 -31.64 -2.31 -19.09
N ASP A 483 -32.62 -2.84 -19.83
CA ASP A 483 -33.72 -3.64 -19.33
C ASP A 483 -33.52 -5.12 -19.66
N LEU A 484 -33.59 -5.99 -18.65
CA LEU A 484 -33.41 -7.43 -18.82
C LEU A 484 -34.20 -8.19 -17.76
N SER A 485 -34.93 -9.23 -18.17
CA SER A 485 -35.59 -10.17 -17.25
C SER A 485 -35.17 -11.60 -17.58
N VAL A 486 -34.72 -12.32 -16.54
CA VAL A 486 -34.27 -13.71 -16.59
C VAL A 486 -35.16 -14.56 -15.70
N ARG A 487 -35.75 -15.60 -16.28
CA ARG A 487 -36.69 -16.49 -15.60
C ARG A 487 -35.97 -17.39 -14.60
N PRO A 488 -36.64 -17.83 -13.52
CA PRO A 488 -36.10 -18.86 -12.64
C PRO A 488 -35.75 -20.12 -13.43
N GLY A 489 -34.51 -20.59 -13.31
CA GLY A 489 -34.03 -21.79 -13.98
C GLY A 489 -33.46 -21.57 -15.38
N GLU A 490 -33.49 -20.34 -15.90
CA GLU A 490 -33.05 -20.04 -17.26
C GLU A 490 -31.52 -20.11 -17.39
N HIS A 491 -31.04 -20.74 -18.46
CA HIS A 491 -29.65 -20.70 -18.90
C HIS A 491 -29.50 -19.63 -19.98
N MET A 492 -28.79 -18.55 -19.66
CA MET A 492 -28.54 -17.43 -20.56
C MET A 492 -27.06 -17.28 -20.89
N ALA A 493 -26.72 -17.21 -22.18
CA ALA A 493 -25.38 -16.85 -22.62
C ALA A 493 -25.27 -15.35 -22.88
N VAL A 494 -24.15 -14.72 -22.53
CA VAL A 494 -23.85 -13.32 -22.82
C VAL A 494 -22.68 -13.26 -23.79
N VAL A 495 -22.90 -12.62 -24.94
CA VAL A 495 -21.92 -12.50 -26.03
C VAL A 495 -21.75 -11.05 -26.46
N GLY A 496 -20.62 -10.74 -27.09
CA GLY A 496 -20.30 -9.40 -27.56
C GLY A 496 -18.79 -9.22 -27.75
N PRO A 497 -18.33 -8.14 -28.41
CA PRO A 497 -16.92 -7.86 -28.60
C PRO A 497 -16.10 -7.83 -27.30
N SER A 498 -14.79 -8.04 -27.40
CA SER A 498 -13.91 -7.87 -26.25
C SER A 498 -13.93 -6.42 -25.76
N GLY A 499 -13.96 -6.21 -24.44
CA GLY A 499 -14.00 -4.87 -23.85
C GLY A 499 -15.38 -4.18 -23.82
N ILE A 500 -16.44 -4.81 -24.36
CA ILE A 500 -17.78 -4.19 -24.45
C ILE A 500 -18.50 -4.03 -23.10
N GLY A 501 -18.05 -4.72 -22.05
CA GLY A 501 -18.63 -4.60 -20.71
C GLY A 501 -19.30 -5.86 -20.15
N LYS A 502 -19.15 -7.03 -20.78
CA LYS A 502 -19.69 -8.32 -20.30
C LYS A 502 -19.34 -8.60 -18.83
N SER A 503 -18.05 -8.59 -18.49
CA SER A 503 -17.57 -8.77 -17.12
C SER A 503 -18.03 -7.64 -16.17
N THR A 504 -18.24 -6.43 -16.70
CA THR A 504 -18.79 -5.31 -15.92
C THR A 504 -20.26 -5.55 -15.55
N LEU A 505 -21.06 -6.08 -16.49
CA LEU A 505 -22.44 -6.49 -16.22
C LEU A 505 -22.48 -7.60 -15.16
N PHE A 506 -21.61 -8.60 -15.25
CA PHE A 506 -21.53 -9.67 -14.24
C PHE A 506 -21.11 -9.14 -12.87
N ALA A 507 -20.17 -8.19 -12.81
CA ALA A 507 -19.78 -7.55 -11.56
C ALA A 507 -20.92 -6.71 -10.94
N LEU A 508 -21.78 -6.08 -11.75
CA LEU A 508 -23.00 -5.41 -11.28
C LEU A 508 -24.00 -6.43 -10.71
N ILE A 509 -24.29 -7.52 -11.44
CA ILE A 509 -25.23 -8.57 -11.00
C ILE A 509 -24.74 -9.25 -9.72
N ALA A 510 -23.42 -9.46 -9.59
CA ALA A 510 -22.81 -9.99 -8.38
C ALA A 510 -22.87 -9.01 -7.18
N GLY A 511 -23.16 -7.73 -7.42
CA GLY A 511 -23.15 -6.66 -6.41
C GLY A 511 -21.75 -6.16 -6.06
N LEU A 512 -20.73 -6.51 -6.86
CA LEU A 512 -19.36 -5.99 -6.70
C LEU A 512 -19.29 -4.52 -7.13
N LEU A 513 -20.04 -4.17 -8.18
CA LEU A 513 -20.26 -2.80 -8.63
C LEU A 513 -21.67 -2.33 -8.26
N VAL A 514 -21.82 -1.02 -8.09
CA VAL A 514 -23.12 -0.38 -7.80
C VAL A 514 -23.53 0.40 -9.04
N PRO A 515 -24.77 0.22 -9.54
CA PRO A 515 -25.25 0.98 -10.69
C PRO A 515 -25.28 2.48 -10.40
N ALA A 516 -25.07 3.29 -11.43
CA ALA A 516 -25.17 4.75 -11.33
C ALA A 516 -26.64 5.22 -11.37
N ARG A 517 -27.47 4.52 -12.15
CA ARG A 517 -28.92 4.71 -12.27
C ARG A 517 -29.62 3.38 -12.53
N GLY A 518 -30.92 3.35 -12.31
CA GLY A 518 -31.75 2.15 -12.48
C GLY A 518 -31.71 1.21 -11.28
N GLU A 519 -32.40 0.09 -11.41
CA GLU A 519 -32.54 -0.92 -10.36
C GLU A 519 -32.05 -2.29 -10.83
N LEU A 520 -31.43 -3.03 -9.92
CA LEU A 520 -31.02 -4.41 -10.13
C LEU A 520 -31.65 -5.27 -9.03
N LEU A 521 -32.54 -6.18 -9.42
CA LEU A 521 -33.28 -7.04 -8.51
C LEU A 521 -32.93 -8.52 -8.75
N ILE A 522 -32.73 -9.27 -7.67
CA ILE A 522 -32.58 -10.73 -7.70
C ILE A 522 -33.71 -11.34 -6.88
N GLY A 523 -34.57 -12.14 -7.52
CA GLY A 523 -35.78 -12.69 -6.89
C GLY A 523 -36.69 -11.60 -6.31
N GLY A 524 -36.82 -10.48 -7.01
CA GLY A 524 -37.64 -9.33 -6.61
C GLY A 524 -37.02 -8.40 -5.54
N ARG A 525 -35.74 -8.59 -5.18
CA ARG A 525 -35.07 -7.78 -4.14
C ARG A 525 -33.90 -6.97 -4.68
N PRO A 526 -33.76 -5.68 -4.34
CA PRO A 526 -32.62 -4.87 -4.73
C PRO A 526 -31.30 -5.49 -4.29
N VAL A 527 -30.30 -5.46 -5.17
CA VAL A 527 -28.96 -5.95 -4.87
C VAL A 527 -28.13 -4.89 -4.17
N HIS A 528 -27.50 -5.29 -3.07
CA HIS A 528 -26.54 -4.49 -2.33
C HIS A 528 -25.16 -5.15 -2.39
N ARG A 529 -24.14 -4.44 -1.89
CA ARG A 529 -22.81 -5.03 -1.74
C ARG A 529 -22.86 -6.28 -0.85
N PRO A 530 -22.03 -7.31 -1.11
CA PRO A 530 -22.04 -8.54 -0.33
C PRO A 530 -21.84 -8.36 1.18
N ASP A 531 -21.05 -7.36 1.58
CA ASP A 531 -20.84 -7.01 3.00
C ASP A 531 -22.15 -6.51 3.62
N GLY A 532 -22.85 -7.41 4.31
CA GLY A 532 -24.12 -7.13 5.00
C GLY A 532 -25.38 -7.50 4.21
N ASP A 533 -25.26 -8.11 3.03
CA ASP A 533 -26.40 -8.64 2.28
C ASP A 533 -26.63 -10.14 2.64
N PRO A 534 -27.66 -10.48 3.43
CA PRO A 534 -27.95 -11.88 3.79
C PRO A 534 -28.32 -12.75 2.58
N TYR A 535 -28.56 -12.16 1.40
CA TYR A 535 -28.85 -12.86 0.15
C TYR A 535 -27.62 -13.00 -0.77
N ALA A 536 -26.45 -12.50 -0.36
CA ALA A 536 -25.21 -12.69 -1.11
C ALA A 536 -24.89 -14.17 -1.35
N VAL A 537 -25.20 -15.04 -0.38
CA VAL A 537 -25.03 -16.50 -0.48
C VAL A 537 -25.87 -17.15 -1.59
N ARG A 538 -26.91 -16.47 -2.09
CA ARG A 538 -27.77 -16.97 -3.17
C ARG A 538 -27.21 -16.70 -4.57
N ARG A 539 -26.10 -15.97 -4.69
CA ARG A 539 -25.43 -15.70 -5.97
C ARG A 539 -23.96 -16.08 -5.89
N ALA A 540 -23.41 -16.61 -6.99
CA ALA A 540 -22.00 -16.93 -7.09
C ALA A 540 -21.44 -16.47 -8.43
N LEU A 541 -20.26 -15.87 -8.40
CA LEU A 541 -19.51 -15.45 -9.59
C LEU A 541 -18.20 -16.21 -9.65
N ILE A 542 -17.93 -16.86 -10.78
CA ILE A 542 -16.57 -17.25 -11.16
C ILE A 542 -16.04 -16.18 -12.11
N PRO A 543 -15.05 -15.37 -11.70
CA PRO A 543 -14.41 -14.41 -12.59
C PRO A 543 -13.49 -15.11 -13.61
N GLN A 544 -13.07 -14.38 -14.65
CA GLN A 544 -12.17 -14.88 -15.70
C GLN A 544 -10.88 -15.52 -15.13
N GLU A 545 -10.31 -14.92 -14.09
CA GLU A 545 -9.17 -15.49 -13.35
C GLU A 545 -9.65 -16.23 -12.09
N ALA A 546 -9.67 -17.56 -12.15
CA ALA A 546 -10.08 -18.40 -11.03
C ALA A 546 -9.14 -18.26 -9.82
N TYR A 547 -9.71 -17.90 -8.66
CA TYR A 547 -8.97 -17.74 -7.41
C TYR A 547 -8.90 -19.04 -6.59
N VAL A 548 -7.68 -19.46 -6.26
CA VAL A 548 -7.38 -20.58 -5.36
C VAL A 548 -6.42 -20.07 -4.28
N PHE A 549 -6.64 -20.45 -3.03
CA PHE A 549 -5.81 -20.00 -1.90
C PHE A 549 -5.04 -21.17 -1.27
N GLY A 550 -3.93 -20.85 -0.61
CA GLY A 550 -3.12 -21.83 0.11
C GLY A 550 -3.90 -22.42 1.30
N GLY A 551 -4.02 -23.74 1.35
CA GLY A 551 -4.87 -24.47 2.28
C GLY A 551 -5.07 -25.90 1.80
N THR A 552 -6.03 -26.64 2.34
CA THR A 552 -6.39 -27.93 1.74
C THR A 552 -7.27 -27.75 0.50
N LEU A 553 -7.32 -28.75 -0.38
CA LEU A 553 -8.29 -28.76 -1.47
C LEU A 553 -9.73 -28.69 -0.92
N ARG A 554 -10.01 -29.38 0.20
CA ARG A 554 -11.30 -29.35 0.91
C ARG A 554 -11.66 -27.94 1.35
N ASP A 555 -10.75 -27.19 1.97
CA ASP A 555 -10.99 -25.81 2.40
C ASP A 555 -11.34 -24.93 1.19
N ASN A 556 -10.65 -25.14 0.07
CA ASN A 556 -10.94 -24.42 -1.16
C ASN A 556 -12.34 -24.74 -1.70
N LEU A 557 -12.80 -25.99 -1.65
CA LEU A 557 -14.14 -26.37 -2.10
C LEU A 557 -15.24 -25.85 -1.16
N LEU A 558 -15.00 -25.86 0.16
CA LEU A 558 -15.96 -25.43 1.18
C LEU A 558 -15.98 -23.92 1.42
N TYR A 559 -15.18 -23.14 0.70
CA TYR A 559 -15.05 -21.68 0.89
C TYR A 559 -16.39 -20.92 0.88
N MET A 560 -17.35 -21.37 0.08
CA MET A 560 -18.69 -20.76 -0.03
C MET A 560 -19.76 -21.47 0.81
N CYS A 561 -19.35 -22.42 1.65
CA CYS A 561 -20.20 -23.24 2.52
C CYS A 561 -19.73 -23.09 3.97
N PRO A 562 -20.00 -21.94 4.63
CA PRO A 562 -19.50 -21.66 5.99
C PRO A 562 -20.01 -22.65 7.05
N ASP A 563 -21.19 -23.24 6.83
CA ASP A 563 -21.76 -24.29 7.68
C ASP A 563 -21.24 -25.70 7.33
N GLY A 564 -20.28 -25.79 6.41
CA GLY A 564 -19.77 -27.03 5.83
C GLY A 564 -20.68 -27.62 4.74
N ALA A 565 -20.29 -28.77 4.20
CA ALA A 565 -21.10 -29.55 3.28
C ALA A 565 -20.95 -31.06 3.56
N PRO A 566 -22.00 -31.88 3.35
CA PRO A 566 -21.90 -33.33 3.46
C PRO A 566 -20.82 -33.89 2.54
N ALA A 567 -20.09 -34.92 2.98
CA ALA A 567 -19.03 -35.54 2.17
C ALA A 567 -19.53 -36.01 0.80
N ALA A 568 -20.74 -36.58 0.73
CA ALA A 568 -21.37 -37.00 -0.52
C ALA A 568 -21.63 -35.83 -1.49
N ALA A 569 -21.93 -34.63 -0.99
CA ALA A 569 -22.12 -33.44 -1.81
C ALA A 569 -20.79 -32.95 -2.38
N VAL A 570 -19.72 -32.96 -1.56
CA VAL A 570 -18.36 -32.64 -2.02
C VAL A 570 -17.92 -33.59 -3.13
N GLU A 571 -18.07 -34.90 -2.91
CA GLU A 571 -17.73 -35.89 -3.93
C GLU A 571 -18.59 -35.77 -5.20
N SER A 572 -19.89 -35.47 -5.05
CA SER A 572 -20.78 -35.23 -6.19
C SER A 572 -20.34 -34.01 -6.99
N ALA A 573 -19.91 -32.93 -6.34
CA ALA A 573 -19.40 -31.74 -7.02
C ALA A 573 -18.09 -32.04 -7.76
N VAL A 574 -17.15 -32.74 -7.12
CA VAL A 574 -15.87 -33.16 -7.71
C VAL A 574 -16.12 -34.01 -8.98
N ARG A 575 -17.04 -34.98 -8.89
CA ARG A 575 -17.44 -35.80 -10.04
C ARG A 575 -18.19 -35.02 -11.10
N ALA A 576 -19.10 -34.12 -10.74
CA ALA A 576 -19.89 -33.39 -11.72
C ALA A 576 -19.00 -32.57 -12.67
N VAL A 577 -18.07 -31.78 -12.12
CA VAL A 577 -17.20 -30.91 -12.92
C VAL A 577 -15.93 -31.62 -13.44
N GLY A 578 -15.64 -32.84 -13.00
CA GLY A 578 -14.48 -33.62 -13.44
C GLY A 578 -13.17 -33.29 -12.73
N LEU A 579 -13.24 -32.83 -11.49
CA LEU A 579 -12.06 -32.53 -10.65
C LEU A 579 -11.39 -33.82 -10.10
N ASP A 580 -11.99 -34.98 -10.30
CA ASP A 580 -11.56 -36.30 -9.77
C ASP A 580 -10.06 -36.57 -9.96
N ARG A 581 -9.56 -36.38 -11.18
CA ARG A 581 -8.16 -36.65 -11.55
C ARG A 581 -7.19 -35.72 -10.86
N VAL A 582 -7.53 -34.44 -10.80
CA VAL A 582 -6.73 -33.41 -10.14
C VAL A 582 -6.70 -33.66 -8.63
N ALA A 583 -7.85 -33.95 -8.02
CA ALA A 583 -7.94 -34.28 -6.61
C ALA A 583 -7.09 -35.51 -6.26
N HIS A 584 -7.10 -36.55 -7.11
CA HIS A 584 -6.27 -37.73 -6.89
C HIS A 584 -4.77 -37.44 -7.07
N ALA A 585 -4.39 -36.70 -8.11
CA ALA A 585 -3.00 -36.32 -8.36
C ALA A 585 -2.40 -35.46 -7.24
N LEU A 586 -3.23 -34.63 -6.58
CA LEU A 586 -2.82 -33.82 -5.43
C LEU A 586 -2.69 -34.63 -4.12
N GLY A 587 -3.14 -35.89 -4.08
CA GLY A 587 -3.12 -36.71 -2.87
C GLY A 587 -4.44 -36.70 -2.08
N GLY A 588 -5.54 -36.26 -2.69
CA GLY A 588 -6.88 -36.27 -2.12
C GLY A 588 -7.38 -34.88 -1.66
N LEU A 589 -8.58 -34.85 -1.08
CA LEU A 589 -9.23 -33.60 -0.66
C LEU A 589 -8.50 -32.89 0.49
N ASP A 590 -7.84 -33.65 1.36
CA ASP A 590 -7.14 -33.11 2.54
C ASP A 590 -5.69 -32.70 2.23
N ALA A 591 -5.24 -32.89 0.98
CA ALA A 591 -3.93 -32.45 0.54
C ALA A 591 -3.83 -30.92 0.55
N ARG A 592 -2.68 -30.42 1.01
CA ARG A 592 -2.37 -28.99 0.96
C ARG A 592 -1.99 -28.60 -0.46
N ILE A 593 -2.62 -27.56 -0.98
CA ILE A 593 -2.37 -27.04 -2.32
C ILE A 593 -1.56 -25.75 -2.25
N ASP A 594 -0.59 -25.63 -3.15
CA ASP A 594 0.06 -24.37 -3.49
C ASP A 594 -0.59 -23.82 -4.78
N PRO A 595 -1.29 -22.67 -4.76
CA PRO A 595 -1.91 -22.09 -5.94
C PRO A 595 -0.94 -21.85 -7.11
N ALA A 596 0.36 -21.66 -6.84
CA ALA A 596 1.39 -21.44 -7.85
C ALA A 596 1.75 -22.73 -8.61
N ALA A 597 1.57 -23.89 -7.99
CA ALA A 597 1.87 -25.20 -8.58
C ALA A 597 0.75 -25.71 -9.50
N LEU A 598 -0.45 -25.15 -9.42
CA LEU A 598 -1.60 -25.53 -10.24
C LEU A 598 -1.55 -24.84 -11.61
N SER A 599 -1.87 -25.61 -12.65
CA SER A 599 -2.17 -25.07 -13.98
C SER A 599 -3.42 -24.20 -13.95
N GLN A 600 -3.59 -23.35 -14.97
CA GLN A 600 -4.76 -22.48 -15.07
C GLN A 600 -6.08 -23.26 -15.19
N GLY A 601 -6.09 -24.37 -15.93
CA GLY A 601 -7.24 -25.25 -16.04
C GLY A 601 -7.59 -25.94 -14.72
N GLU A 602 -6.59 -26.40 -13.95
CA GLU A 602 -6.83 -26.98 -12.62
C GLU A 602 -7.42 -25.96 -11.65
N ARG A 603 -6.91 -24.71 -11.66
CA ARG A 603 -7.49 -23.61 -10.87
C ARG A 603 -8.96 -23.35 -11.24
N GLN A 604 -9.30 -23.39 -12.53
CA GLN A 604 -10.67 -23.27 -13.00
C GLN A 604 -11.55 -24.43 -12.50
N LEU A 605 -11.09 -25.69 -12.60
CA LEU A 605 -11.83 -26.85 -12.09
C LEU A 605 -12.11 -26.77 -10.58
N VAL A 606 -11.13 -26.30 -9.78
CA VAL A 606 -11.32 -26.08 -8.34
C VAL A 606 -12.38 -25.00 -8.10
N ALA A 607 -12.34 -23.89 -8.83
CA ALA A 607 -13.35 -22.82 -8.71
C ALA A 607 -14.75 -23.29 -9.17
N LEU A 608 -14.83 -24.06 -10.25
CA LEU A 608 -16.08 -24.65 -10.76
C LEU A 608 -16.67 -25.60 -9.71
N ALA A 609 -15.89 -26.50 -9.13
CA ALA A 609 -16.34 -27.41 -8.07
C ALA A 609 -16.83 -26.64 -6.83
N ARG A 610 -16.09 -25.59 -6.41
CA ARG A 610 -16.47 -24.70 -5.29
C ARG A 610 -17.84 -24.07 -5.51
N VAL A 611 -18.09 -23.50 -6.71
CA VAL A 611 -19.37 -22.86 -7.02
C VAL A 611 -20.49 -23.87 -7.25
N TYR A 612 -20.18 -25.02 -7.85
CA TYR A 612 -21.15 -26.10 -8.01
C TYR A 612 -21.70 -26.57 -6.66
N LEU A 613 -20.82 -26.68 -5.65
CA LEU A 613 -21.16 -27.06 -4.28
C LEU A 613 -21.91 -25.96 -3.50
N ALA A 614 -21.70 -24.68 -3.84
CA ALA A 614 -22.32 -23.57 -3.14
C ALA A 614 -23.86 -23.60 -3.25
N PRO A 615 -24.60 -23.09 -2.26
CA PRO A 615 -26.08 -23.04 -2.29
C PRO A 615 -26.66 -21.95 -3.22
N ALA A 616 -25.84 -21.37 -4.10
CA ALA A 616 -26.23 -20.26 -4.97
C ALA A 616 -27.33 -20.65 -5.97
N ARG A 617 -28.40 -19.86 -6.05
CA ARG A 617 -29.49 -20.04 -7.03
C ARG A 617 -29.26 -19.25 -8.33
N LEU A 618 -28.38 -18.27 -8.32
CA LEU A 618 -27.92 -17.53 -9.49
C LEU A 618 -26.40 -17.74 -9.64
N VAL A 619 -25.98 -18.39 -10.72
CA VAL A 619 -24.56 -18.63 -11.00
C VAL A 619 -24.14 -17.81 -12.21
N LEU A 620 -23.03 -17.09 -12.08
CA LEU A 620 -22.42 -16.26 -13.10
C LEU A 620 -21.04 -16.85 -13.44
N LEU A 621 -20.85 -17.27 -14.69
CA LEU A 621 -19.58 -17.81 -15.18
C LEU A 621 -18.95 -16.84 -16.20
N ASP A 622 -17.92 -16.11 -15.80
CA ASP A 622 -17.17 -15.20 -16.68
C ASP A 622 -16.00 -15.95 -17.31
N GLU A 623 -16.17 -16.46 -18.54
CA GLU A 623 -15.14 -17.25 -19.24
C GLU A 623 -14.55 -18.42 -18.41
N ALA A 624 -15.31 -18.95 -17.45
CA ALA A 624 -14.80 -19.87 -16.43
C ALA A 624 -14.28 -21.23 -16.97
N THR A 625 -14.51 -21.53 -18.25
CA THR A 625 -14.09 -22.77 -18.92
C THR A 625 -13.01 -22.56 -20.00
N CYS A 626 -12.52 -21.33 -20.21
CA CYS A 626 -11.68 -21.01 -21.37
C CYS A 626 -10.28 -21.66 -21.37
N HIS A 627 -9.78 -22.13 -20.23
CA HIS A 627 -8.49 -22.84 -20.12
C HIS A 627 -8.66 -24.36 -19.97
N LEU A 628 -9.88 -24.87 -20.15
CA LEU A 628 -10.16 -26.31 -20.18
C LEU A 628 -10.04 -26.85 -21.60
N ASP A 629 -9.68 -28.13 -21.71
CA ASP A 629 -9.82 -28.84 -22.98
C ASP A 629 -11.32 -28.96 -23.37
N PRO A 630 -11.64 -29.14 -24.67
CA PRO A 630 -13.03 -29.17 -25.12
C PRO A 630 -13.93 -30.21 -24.43
N ALA A 631 -13.38 -31.35 -24.01
CA ALA A 631 -14.16 -32.39 -23.34
C ALA A 631 -14.47 -32.02 -21.89
N ALA A 632 -13.48 -31.46 -21.17
CA ALA A 632 -13.66 -30.93 -19.82
C ALA A 632 -14.61 -29.73 -19.79
N GLU A 633 -14.49 -28.79 -20.74
CA GLU A 633 -15.41 -27.66 -20.91
C GLU A 633 -16.86 -28.17 -21.11
N ALA A 634 -17.06 -29.10 -22.05
CA ALA A 634 -18.39 -29.63 -22.33
C ALA A 634 -18.99 -30.35 -21.11
N ARG A 635 -18.18 -31.04 -20.29
CA ARG A 635 -18.61 -31.67 -19.04
C ARG A 635 -19.03 -30.63 -18.00
N ALA A 636 -18.19 -29.62 -17.77
CA ALA A 636 -18.46 -28.57 -16.79
C ALA A 636 -19.74 -27.80 -17.13
N GLU A 637 -19.90 -27.36 -18.39
CA GLU A 637 -21.10 -26.66 -18.82
C GLU A 637 -22.38 -27.50 -18.68
N ARG A 638 -22.32 -28.80 -19.02
CA ARG A 638 -23.45 -29.71 -18.80
C ARG A 638 -23.81 -29.84 -17.33
N ALA A 639 -22.80 -30.02 -16.48
CA ALA A 639 -23.01 -30.06 -15.03
C ALA A 639 -23.74 -28.80 -14.52
N PHE A 640 -23.31 -27.61 -14.98
CA PHE A 640 -23.96 -26.36 -14.58
C PHE A 640 -25.36 -26.16 -15.19
N ALA A 641 -25.62 -26.65 -16.41
CA ALA A 641 -26.94 -26.63 -17.02
C ALA A 641 -27.94 -27.55 -16.29
N ASP A 642 -27.48 -28.71 -15.83
CA ASP A 642 -28.29 -29.67 -15.06
C ASP A 642 -28.45 -29.26 -13.59
N ARG A 643 -27.64 -28.30 -13.11
CA ARG A 643 -27.67 -27.84 -11.73
C ARG A 643 -28.93 -26.98 -11.49
N PRO A 644 -29.68 -27.21 -10.42
CA PRO A 644 -30.86 -26.41 -10.10
C PRO A 644 -30.47 -24.94 -9.85
N GLY A 645 -31.09 -24.02 -10.58
CA GLY A 645 -30.85 -22.59 -10.47
C GLY A 645 -30.79 -21.91 -11.83
N THR A 646 -30.53 -20.61 -11.80
CA THR A 646 -30.36 -19.78 -13.00
C THR A 646 -28.87 -19.67 -13.31
N LEU A 647 -28.51 -19.78 -14.58
CA LEU A 647 -27.14 -19.80 -15.05
C LEU A 647 -26.93 -18.71 -16.10
N LEU A 648 -26.01 -17.79 -15.83
CA LEU A 648 -25.54 -16.82 -16.83
C LEU A 648 -24.07 -17.13 -17.15
N VAL A 649 -23.75 -17.27 -18.43
CA VAL A 649 -22.40 -17.58 -18.90
C VAL A 649 -21.93 -16.54 -19.91
N ILE A 650 -20.77 -15.93 -19.70
CA ILE A 650 -20.11 -15.16 -20.76
C ILE A 650 -19.47 -16.16 -21.71
N ALA A 651 -20.09 -16.31 -22.89
CA ALA A 651 -19.68 -17.28 -23.88
C ALA A 651 -18.67 -16.65 -24.83
N HIS A 652 -17.48 -17.27 -24.90
CA HIS A 652 -16.50 -16.96 -25.94
C HIS A 652 -16.58 -17.94 -27.08
N ARG A 653 -17.26 -19.08 -26.91
CA ARG A 653 -17.47 -20.11 -27.94
C ARG A 653 -18.92 -20.15 -28.40
N LEU A 654 -19.11 -20.38 -29.70
CA LEU A 654 -20.45 -20.55 -30.28
C LEU A 654 -21.19 -21.75 -29.69
N SER A 655 -20.47 -22.82 -29.32
CA SER A 655 -21.05 -24.02 -28.71
C SER A 655 -21.75 -23.73 -27.37
N SER A 656 -21.25 -22.80 -26.57
CA SER A 656 -21.87 -22.40 -25.30
C SER A 656 -23.11 -21.52 -25.56
N ALA A 657 -23.03 -20.60 -26.52
CA ALA A 657 -24.18 -19.78 -26.92
C ALA A 657 -25.34 -20.61 -27.51
N ARG A 658 -25.05 -21.68 -28.26
CA ARG A 658 -26.06 -22.60 -28.82
C ARG A 658 -26.73 -23.50 -27.77
N ARG A 659 -26.09 -23.71 -26.61
CA ARG A 659 -26.61 -24.53 -25.51
C ARG A 659 -27.43 -23.72 -24.50
N ALA A 660 -27.47 -22.40 -24.64
CA ALA A 660 -28.27 -21.53 -23.79
C ALA A 660 -29.73 -21.46 -24.30
N ASP A 661 -30.67 -21.30 -23.36
CA ASP A 661 -32.08 -21.06 -23.68
C ASP A 661 -32.26 -19.72 -24.39
N ARG A 662 -31.49 -18.71 -23.97
CA ARG A 662 -31.47 -17.36 -24.52
C ARG A 662 -30.06 -16.81 -24.56
N VAL A 663 -29.80 -15.94 -25.51
CA VAL A 663 -28.53 -15.22 -25.65
C VAL A 663 -28.78 -13.73 -25.52
N LEU A 664 -27.94 -13.05 -24.74
CA LEU A 664 -27.86 -11.60 -24.62
C LEU A 664 -26.65 -11.12 -25.42
N VAL A 665 -26.88 -10.34 -26.45
CA VAL A 665 -25.85 -9.73 -27.28
C VAL A 665 -25.63 -8.30 -26.81
N LEU A 666 -24.41 -7.99 -26.38
CA LEU A 666 -23.98 -6.63 -26.03
C LEU A 666 -23.25 -6.01 -27.22
N ASP A 667 -23.74 -4.86 -27.67
CA ASP A 667 -23.23 -4.13 -28.84
C ASP A 667 -23.24 -2.61 -28.58
N GLY A 668 -22.07 -2.07 -28.25
CA GLY A 668 -21.95 -0.71 -27.74
C GLY A 668 -22.73 -0.56 -26.44
N VAL A 669 -23.68 0.38 -26.43
CA VAL A 669 -24.63 0.59 -25.32
C VAL A 669 -25.94 -0.18 -25.50
N ALA A 670 -26.18 -0.75 -26.68
CA ALA A 670 -27.38 -1.53 -26.96
C ALA A 670 -27.21 -2.97 -26.50
N ALA A 671 -28.33 -3.58 -26.10
CA ALA A 671 -28.37 -5.00 -25.77
C ALA A 671 -29.62 -5.64 -26.37
N THR A 672 -29.45 -6.81 -26.98
CA THR A 672 -30.54 -7.55 -27.61
C THR A 672 -30.57 -8.96 -27.04
N ALA A 673 -31.71 -9.40 -26.54
CA ALA A 673 -31.90 -10.75 -26.01
C ALA A 673 -32.87 -11.56 -26.87
N GLY A 674 -32.53 -12.81 -27.15
CA GLY A 674 -33.37 -13.70 -27.97
C GLY A 674 -32.83 -15.12 -28.01
N ARG A 675 -33.53 -16.01 -28.73
CA ARG A 675 -32.99 -17.34 -29.05
C ARG A 675 -31.92 -17.26 -30.13
N HIS A 676 -31.14 -18.33 -30.28
CA HIS A 676 -30.09 -18.42 -31.30
C HIS A 676 -30.62 -18.08 -32.70
N GLU A 677 -31.74 -18.68 -33.09
CA GLU A 677 -32.35 -18.50 -34.41
C GLU A 677 -32.86 -17.05 -34.60
N GLU A 678 -33.52 -16.50 -33.58
CA GLU A 678 -34.06 -15.13 -33.60
C GLU A 678 -32.95 -14.08 -33.74
N LEU A 679 -31.81 -14.29 -33.08
CA LEU A 679 -30.69 -13.35 -33.11
C LEU A 679 -29.90 -13.42 -34.41
N LEU A 680 -29.86 -14.57 -35.08
CA LEU A 680 -29.30 -14.67 -36.43
C LEU A 680 -30.07 -13.80 -37.42
N GLU A 681 -31.37 -13.61 -37.23
CA GLU A 681 -32.17 -12.72 -38.08
C GLU A 681 -32.08 -11.26 -37.66
N ARG A 682 -32.08 -10.99 -36.35
CA ARG A 682 -32.29 -9.64 -35.79
C ARG A 682 -31.02 -8.87 -35.44
N SER A 683 -29.88 -9.54 -35.29
CA SER A 683 -28.63 -8.90 -34.85
C SER A 683 -27.51 -9.13 -35.85
N GLU A 684 -27.02 -8.05 -36.47
CA GLU A 684 -25.82 -8.05 -37.32
C GLU A 684 -24.59 -8.46 -36.51
N THR A 685 -24.39 -7.86 -35.34
CA THR A 685 -23.29 -8.20 -34.42
C THR A 685 -23.30 -9.67 -34.01
N TYR A 686 -24.48 -10.26 -33.77
CA TYR A 686 -24.57 -11.69 -33.52
C TYR A 686 -24.18 -12.53 -34.74
N ARG A 687 -24.67 -12.17 -35.94
CA ARG A 687 -24.28 -12.84 -37.19
C ARG A 687 -22.79 -12.75 -37.45
N ASP A 688 -22.16 -11.61 -37.21
CA ASP A 688 -20.72 -11.42 -37.40
C ASP A 688 -19.91 -12.25 -36.40
N LEU A 689 -20.33 -12.26 -35.14
CA LEU A 689 -19.76 -13.16 -34.14
C LEU A 689 -19.90 -14.60 -34.61
N VAL A 690 -21.09 -15.08 -34.97
CA VAL A 690 -21.30 -16.45 -35.47
C VAL A 690 -20.51 -16.73 -36.76
N GLY A 691 -20.40 -15.76 -37.67
CA GLY A 691 -19.74 -15.88 -38.97
C GLY A 691 -18.22 -15.98 -38.89
N HIS A 692 -17.61 -15.33 -37.89
CA HIS A 692 -16.20 -15.53 -37.55
C HIS A 692 -15.94 -16.87 -36.85
N TRP A 693 -16.97 -17.52 -36.30
CA TRP A 693 -16.92 -18.88 -35.77
C TRP A 693 -17.05 -19.93 -36.88
N ARG A 694 -16.02 -20.05 -37.73
CA ARG A 694 -15.87 -21.27 -38.55
C ARG A 694 -15.34 -22.38 -37.65
N PRO A 695 -16.02 -23.54 -37.54
CA PRO A 695 -15.45 -24.67 -36.83
C PRO A 695 -14.15 -25.03 -37.53
N GLY A 696 -13.04 -25.01 -36.79
CA GLY A 696 -11.81 -25.61 -37.25
C GLY A 696 -12.10 -27.08 -37.55
N ALA A 697 -11.92 -27.48 -38.80
CA ALA A 697 -11.63 -28.87 -39.12
C ALA A 697 -10.34 -29.24 -38.39
N GLY A 698 -10.44 -30.16 -37.43
CA GLY A 698 -9.34 -30.65 -36.59
C GLY A 698 -9.87 -31.69 -35.63
#